data_AF-A0A256K787-F1
#
_entry.id   AF-A0A256K787-F1
#
_cell.length_a   1.000
_cell.length_b   1.000
_cell.length_c   1.000
_cell.angle_alpha   90.00
_cell.angle_beta   90.00
_cell.angle_gamma   90.00
#
_symmetry.space_group_name_H-M   'P 1'
#
loop_
_entity.id
_entity.type
_entity.pdbx_description
1 polymer ?
#
loop_
_entity_poly.entity_id
_entity_poly.type
_entity_poly.pdbx_seq_one_letter_code
_entity_poly.pdbx_strand_id
1 'polypeptide(L)'
;MTATPVRVGLLVEGAPSDRQEAAREWADARYDVETVDPAEVTASTPHDVLWWHRAEAPAVDDRTASALAAYVRGNGGLLLSLRAVEAVTSLGFESVAPDAVGTRTVTAPTGPLWRSVYDDHPAVEAFDGLRTPVADRGTLPYARYEDQLPAEGEVLASTVEGERDRPTQTGVVSWQPEGGAVLGVSELSLASEIAEPYGTNRDRFVEGLVESLASGPDPRFDRPVDAEGFRRLRARLDGDRQRPRYHVTSPANWLNDPNGLIERDGTYHLFYQYNPGGPYHNSIHWGHATSEDLVHWRDEPVALAPSPDGPDRDGCWSGCAVEFDGEPTILYTGGRDRRQLPCLATAADPTLRSWTKDRSNPVIEAPPDDVDVLETEHWQAEFRDHCVWREDGRWHQLIGSGLADVGGTVFRYSSEDLRDWRYEGQFLTAERADAGAVWECPELLRFGEWDLLHVSDYETVPYFVGKRRDGAFEVASRGVLDHGDFYAPQSMAVDDGYLTWGWLPEARDEAAQWDAGWSGSLSVPRRIEVDESGELTQRPAPQLTGLREAKQIDGESASLDGDRWTPPCGGRALELTATVALDDADGVTLSVFESPDRRERTEIRYEATNELVVDRSAASEDPRARSDEQRMSVTPYDEPLTLRVFLDGSTVEIFANERHCLTSRVYPTRADSTGISFAASGGRAAVEDVSVWELGDAYTDSATPRTD
;
A
#
# COMPACT_ATOMS: atom_id res chain seq x y z
N MET A 1 15.17 -36.72 -25.12
CA MET A 1 16.53 -36.18 -24.91
C MET A 1 16.68 -36.09 -23.41
N THR A 2 17.59 -36.86 -22.81
CA THR A 2 17.88 -36.77 -21.38
C THR A 2 18.48 -35.39 -21.14
N ALA A 3 17.81 -34.55 -20.35
CA ALA A 3 18.38 -33.25 -19.94
C ALA A 3 19.74 -33.49 -19.31
N THR A 4 20.74 -32.69 -19.67
CA THR A 4 22.04 -32.70 -18.98
C THR A 4 21.76 -32.32 -17.51
N PRO A 5 22.29 -33.07 -16.52
CA PRO A 5 22.10 -32.72 -15.12
C PRO A 5 22.68 -31.33 -14.84
N VAL A 6 21.99 -30.55 -13.99
CA VAL A 6 22.47 -29.24 -13.52
C VAL A 6 23.81 -29.44 -12.80
N ARG A 7 24.80 -28.61 -13.13
CA ARG A 7 26.12 -28.60 -12.50
C ARG A 7 26.17 -27.56 -11.39
N VAL A 8 26.40 -28.00 -10.16
CA VAL A 8 26.43 -27.16 -8.96
C VAL A 8 27.85 -27.08 -8.40
N GLY A 9 28.41 -25.88 -8.32
CA GLY A 9 29.68 -25.63 -7.65
C GLY A 9 29.44 -25.17 -6.21
N LEU A 10 29.69 -26.03 -5.22
CA LEU A 10 29.62 -25.65 -3.81
C LEU A 10 30.86 -24.85 -3.42
N LEU A 11 30.65 -23.61 -2.98
CA LEU A 11 31.72 -22.70 -2.59
C LEU A 11 32.23 -23.02 -1.19
N VAL A 12 33.48 -23.47 -1.09
CA VAL A 12 34.13 -23.88 0.16
C VAL A 12 35.53 -23.29 0.26
N GLU A 13 35.80 -22.58 1.35
CA GLU A 13 37.13 -22.07 1.69
C GLU A 13 37.80 -23.03 2.67
N GLY A 14 38.88 -23.70 2.24
CA GLY A 14 39.57 -24.66 3.08
C GLY A 14 38.75 -25.91 3.38
N ALA A 15 38.66 -26.30 4.66
CA ALA A 15 37.89 -27.48 5.07
C ALA A 15 36.40 -27.14 5.22
N PRO A 16 35.48 -27.92 4.65
CA PRO A 16 34.04 -27.67 4.79
C PRO A 16 33.61 -27.86 6.24
N SER A 17 32.70 -27.00 6.70
CA SER A 17 31.97 -27.22 7.97
C SER A 17 30.93 -28.34 7.84
N ASP A 18 30.48 -28.93 8.95
CA ASP A 18 29.41 -29.93 8.97
C ASP A 18 28.16 -29.51 8.19
N ARG A 19 27.82 -28.20 8.20
CA ARG A 19 26.68 -27.67 7.43
C ARG A 19 26.95 -27.64 5.93
N GLN A 20 28.17 -27.29 5.52
CA GLN A 20 28.57 -27.36 4.11
C GLN A 20 28.68 -28.80 3.63
N GLU A 21 29.14 -29.73 4.48
CA GLU A 21 29.12 -31.16 4.17
C GLU A 21 27.69 -31.67 3.99
N ALA A 22 26.75 -31.30 4.87
CA ALA A 22 25.33 -31.65 4.72
C ALA A 22 24.71 -31.06 3.43
N ALA A 23 25.04 -29.80 3.09
CA ALA A 23 24.59 -29.19 1.84
C ALA A 23 25.17 -29.92 0.61
N ARG A 24 26.44 -30.30 0.67
CA ARG A 24 27.10 -31.09 -0.38
C ARG A 24 26.45 -32.45 -0.56
N GLU A 25 26.24 -33.20 0.53
CA GLU A 25 25.61 -34.52 0.48
C GLU A 25 24.18 -34.45 -0.08
N TRP A 26 23.43 -33.43 0.32
CA TRP A 26 22.10 -33.18 -0.21
C TRP A 26 22.11 -32.92 -1.73
N ALA A 27 23.06 -32.09 -2.20
CA ALA A 27 23.19 -31.73 -3.60
C ALA A 27 23.73 -32.89 -4.47
N ASP A 28 24.72 -33.64 -3.98
CA ASP A 28 25.35 -34.77 -4.68
C ASP A 28 24.35 -35.91 -4.97
N ALA A 29 23.31 -36.03 -4.14
CA ALA A 29 22.22 -36.97 -4.37
C ALA A 29 21.32 -36.59 -5.57
N ARG A 30 21.43 -35.36 -6.11
CA ARG A 30 20.47 -34.75 -7.06
C ARG A 30 21.11 -34.17 -8.32
N TYR A 31 22.32 -33.63 -8.20
CA TYR A 31 22.98 -32.83 -9.22
C TYR A 31 24.42 -33.30 -9.47
N ASP A 32 25.07 -32.76 -10.51
CA ASP A 32 26.51 -32.94 -10.73
C ASP A 32 27.26 -31.91 -9.88
N VAL A 33 27.88 -32.33 -8.77
CA VAL A 33 28.41 -31.42 -7.75
C VAL A 33 29.92 -31.45 -7.67
N GLU A 34 30.54 -30.27 -7.75
CA GLU A 34 31.96 -30.09 -7.43
C GLU A 34 32.14 -29.07 -6.31
N THR A 35 33.20 -29.21 -5.53
CA THR A 35 33.61 -28.18 -4.57
C THR A 35 34.55 -27.20 -5.27
N VAL A 36 34.26 -25.90 -5.13
CA VAL A 36 35.01 -24.82 -5.78
C VAL A 36 35.53 -23.88 -4.70
N ASP A 37 36.84 -23.59 -4.72
CA ASP A 37 37.40 -22.54 -3.89
C ASP A 37 36.94 -21.18 -4.46
N PRO A 38 36.30 -20.29 -3.67
CA PRO A 38 35.90 -18.97 -4.14
C PRO A 38 37.02 -18.19 -4.83
N ALA A 39 38.28 -18.34 -4.38
CA ALA A 39 39.42 -17.65 -4.96
C ALA A 39 39.83 -18.16 -6.36
N GLU A 40 39.32 -19.33 -6.77
CA GLU A 40 39.54 -19.95 -8.08
C GLU A 40 38.41 -19.67 -9.07
N VAL A 41 37.32 -19.04 -8.63
CA VAL A 41 36.20 -18.68 -9.51
C VAL A 41 36.68 -17.71 -10.60
N THR A 42 36.13 -17.89 -11.80
CA THR A 42 36.31 -17.00 -12.95
C THR A 42 34.98 -16.81 -13.66
N ALA A 43 34.89 -15.84 -14.57
CA ALA A 43 33.72 -15.67 -15.43
C ALA A 43 33.37 -16.91 -16.28
N SER A 44 34.33 -17.83 -16.47
CA SER A 44 34.18 -19.06 -17.25
C SER A 44 34.06 -20.33 -16.40
N THR A 45 33.82 -20.20 -15.09
CA THR A 45 33.61 -21.34 -14.20
C THR A 45 32.48 -22.24 -14.77
N PRO A 46 32.71 -23.55 -14.97
CA PRO A 46 31.84 -24.41 -15.78
C PRO A 46 30.65 -24.98 -14.99
N HIS A 47 30.00 -24.16 -14.16
CA HIS A 47 28.85 -24.55 -13.34
C HIS A 47 27.65 -23.72 -13.74
N ASP A 48 26.46 -24.31 -13.68
CA ASP A 48 25.21 -23.61 -13.97
C ASP A 48 24.79 -22.79 -12.72
N VAL A 49 25.04 -23.33 -11.53
CA VAL A 49 24.81 -22.65 -10.24
C VAL A 49 26.04 -22.76 -9.35
N LEU A 50 26.49 -21.64 -8.77
CA LEU A 50 27.37 -21.63 -7.61
C LEU A 50 26.55 -21.48 -6.34
N TRP A 51 26.85 -22.28 -5.32
CA TRP A 51 26.13 -22.23 -4.04
C TRP A 51 27.08 -21.93 -2.89
N TRP A 52 26.88 -20.77 -2.26
CA TRP A 52 27.54 -20.40 -1.01
C TRP A 52 26.63 -20.65 0.20
N HIS A 53 26.95 -21.66 1.01
CA HIS A 53 26.24 -22.01 2.23
C HIS A 53 27.11 -21.75 3.46
N ARG A 54 26.79 -20.74 4.28
CA ARG A 54 27.68 -20.28 5.37
C ARG A 54 26.96 -20.00 6.69
N ALA A 55 27.52 -20.50 7.79
CA ALA A 55 27.04 -20.18 9.14
C ALA A 55 27.55 -18.84 9.69
N GLU A 56 28.51 -18.22 9.01
CA GLU A 56 29.15 -16.95 9.34
C GLU A 56 29.34 -16.13 8.07
N ALA A 57 29.36 -14.80 8.19
CA ALA A 57 29.60 -13.90 7.05
C ALA A 57 30.89 -14.29 6.31
N PRO A 58 30.87 -14.47 4.98
CA PRO A 58 32.08 -14.76 4.23
C PRO A 58 32.97 -13.51 4.16
N ALA A 59 34.28 -13.71 4.30
CA ALA A 59 35.27 -12.65 4.09
C ALA A 59 35.62 -12.59 2.60
N VAL A 60 35.01 -11.68 1.86
CA VAL A 60 35.18 -11.56 0.41
C VAL A 60 36.19 -10.46 0.08
N ASP A 61 37.31 -10.81 -0.54
CA ASP A 61 38.25 -9.82 -1.08
C ASP A 61 37.81 -9.30 -2.46
N ASP A 62 38.33 -8.13 -2.87
CA ASP A 62 37.93 -7.46 -4.12
C ASP A 62 38.09 -8.36 -5.36
N ARG A 63 39.09 -9.24 -5.36
CA ARG A 63 39.36 -10.15 -6.47
C ARG A 63 38.28 -11.22 -6.56
N THR A 64 37.96 -11.85 -5.44
CA THR A 64 36.93 -12.90 -5.34
C THR A 64 35.55 -12.31 -5.62
N ALA A 65 35.26 -11.13 -5.08
CA ALA A 65 34.03 -10.40 -5.37
C ALA A 65 33.88 -10.12 -6.87
N SER A 66 34.92 -9.57 -7.49
CA SER A 66 34.92 -9.28 -8.93
C SER A 66 34.74 -10.54 -9.78
N ALA A 67 35.35 -11.66 -9.38
CA ALA A 67 35.25 -12.92 -10.11
C ALA A 67 33.86 -13.54 -10.02
N LEU A 68 33.27 -13.60 -8.82
CA LEU A 68 31.90 -14.07 -8.61
C LEU A 68 30.89 -13.17 -9.34
N ALA A 69 31.06 -11.85 -9.25
CA ALA A 69 30.19 -10.91 -9.95
C ALA A 69 30.30 -11.05 -11.48
N ALA A 70 31.50 -11.30 -12.01
CA ALA A 70 31.70 -11.57 -13.43
C ALA A 70 31.13 -12.94 -13.86
N TYR A 71 31.16 -13.95 -12.99
CA TYR A 71 30.50 -15.24 -13.23
C TYR A 71 28.98 -15.07 -13.35
N VAL A 72 28.34 -14.39 -12.39
CA VAL A 72 26.89 -14.17 -12.43
C VAL A 72 26.52 -13.37 -13.68
N ARG A 73 27.19 -12.24 -13.94
CA ARG A 73 26.94 -11.44 -15.15
C ARG A 73 27.26 -12.19 -16.47
N GLY A 74 27.97 -13.31 -16.37
CA GLY A 74 28.27 -14.22 -17.48
C GLY A 74 27.21 -15.31 -17.73
N ASN A 75 26.00 -15.15 -17.18
CA ASN A 75 24.91 -16.14 -17.16
C ASN A 75 25.04 -17.27 -16.12
N GLY A 76 25.77 -17.02 -15.03
CA GLY A 76 25.81 -17.90 -13.88
C GLY A 76 24.68 -17.64 -12.88
N GLY A 77 24.19 -18.70 -12.22
CA GLY A 77 23.32 -18.58 -11.06
C GLY A 77 24.11 -18.59 -9.74
N LEU A 78 23.74 -17.76 -8.77
CA LEU A 78 24.38 -17.75 -7.45
C LEU A 78 23.33 -17.92 -6.33
N LEU A 79 23.43 -19.01 -5.57
CA LEU A 79 22.64 -19.23 -4.37
C LEU A 79 23.45 -18.82 -3.14
N LEU A 80 23.00 -17.81 -2.42
CA LEU A 80 23.52 -17.39 -1.12
C LEU A 80 22.55 -17.89 -0.04
N SER A 81 23.03 -18.67 0.92
CA SER A 81 22.17 -19.18 1.99
C SER A 81 22.77 -19.01 3.38
N LEU A 82 21.89 -18.85 4.37
CA LEU A 82 22.25 -18.51 5.75
C LEU A 82 23.00 -17.16 5.80
N ARG A 83 24.15 -17.09 6.47
CA ARG A 83 24.98 -15.88 6.58
C ARG A 83 25.75 -15.54 5.31
N ALA A 84 25.69 -16.38 4.28
CA ALA A 84 26.27 -16.02 2.97
C ALA A 84 25.51 -14.87 2.29
N VAL A 85 24.24 -14.61 2.67
CA VAL A 85 23.45 -13.50 2.13
C VAL A 85 24.12 -12.14 2.39
N GLU A 86 24.86 -11.99 3.50
CA GLU A 86 25.63 -10.77 3.81
C GLU A 86 26.68 -10.42 2.74
N ALA A 87 27.09 -11.37 1.90
CA ALA A 87 28.04 -11.12 0.82
C ALA A 87 27.49 -10.22 -0.28
N VAL A 88 26.16 -10.11 -0.43
CA VAL A 88 25.51 -9.48 -1.58
C VAL A 88 25.98 -8.05 -1.85
N THR A 89 26.27 -7.29 -0.78
CA THR A 89 26.81 -5.92 -0.87
C THR A 89 28.27 -5.91 -1.31
N SER A 90 29.09 -6.80 -0.75
CA SER A 90 30.51 -6.95 -1.13
C SER A 90 30.66 -7.43 -2.58
N LEU A 91 29.69 -8.20 -3.09
CA LEU A 91 29.62 -8.64 -4.48
C LEU A 91 29.11 -7.54 -5.44
N GLY A 92 28.59 -6.43 -4.90
CA GLY A 92 28.09 -5.29 -5.67
C GLY A 92 26.77 -5.57 -6.41
N PHE A 93 25.92 -6.44 -5.84
CA PHE A 93 24.56 -6.68 -6.33
C PHE A 93 23.50 -5.88 -5.56
N GLU A 94 23.89 -5.33 -4.41
CA GLU A 94 23.00 -4.65 -3.49
C GLU A 94 23.76 -3.54 -2.76
N SER A 95 23.12 -2.41 -2.49
CA SER A 95 23.71 -1.29 -1.75
C SER A 95 23.35 -1.29 -0.26
N VAL A 96 22.26 -1.97 0.13
CA VAL A 96 21.80 -2.09 1.52
C VAL A 96 22.12 -3.48 2.07
N ALA A 97 22.88 -3.56 3.15
CA ALA A 97 23.15 -4.86 3.79
C ALA A 97 21.93 -5.35 4.59
N PRO A 98 21.73 -6.67 4.75
CA PRO A 98 20.77 -7.21 5.70
C PRO A 98 21.00 -6.64 7.10
N ASP A 99 19.98 -6.02 7.69
CA ASP A 99 20.06 -5.34 8.99
C ASP A 99 19.84 -6.29 10.18
N ALA A 100 19.23 -7.46 9.94
CA ALA A 100 19.01 -8.49 10.94
C ALA A 100 19.86 -9.74 10.65
N VAL A 101 20.99 -9.87 11.35
CA VAL A 101 21.94 -10.97 11.19
C VAL A 101 22.28 -11.62 12.53
N GLY A 102 22.39 -12.95 12.56
CA GLY A 102 22.71 -13.62 13.81
C GLY A 102 22.57 -15.13 13.78
N THR A 103 22.24 -15.67 14.94
CA THR A 103 21.90 -17.07 15.13
C THR A 103 20.74 -17.13 16.12
N ARG A 104 19.69 -17.86 15.76
CA ARG A 104 18.50 -18.00 16.62
C ARG A 104 18.17 -19.46 16.87
N THR A 105 17.48 -19.71 17.97
CA THR A 105 16.90 -21.02 18.27
C THR A 105 15.48 -21.08 17.71
N VAL A 106 15.25 -22.04 16.82
CA VAL A 106 13.94 -22.38 16.26
C VAL A 106 13.24 -23.33 17.22
N THR A 107 12.11 -22.88 17.76
CA THR A 107 11.28 -23.66 18.70
C THR A 107 9.93 -24.07 18.14
N ALA A 108 9.59 -23.59 16.93
CA ALA A 108 8.38 -23.92 16.19
C ALA A 108 8.74 -24.04 14.69
N PRO A 109 7.93 -24.76 13.88
CA PRO A 109 8.16 -24.85 12.45
C PRO A 109 8.29 -23.49 11.78
N THR A 110 9.28 -23.31 10.91
CA THR A 110 9.59 -22.03 10.30
C THR A 110 10.06 -22.20 8.86
N GLY A 111 9.87 -21.17 8.05
CA GLY A 111 10.25 -21.18 6.63
C GLY A 111 9.70 -19.97 5.89
N PRO A 112 9.74 -19.99 4.55
CA PRO A 112 9.19 -18.92 3.73
C PRO A 112 7.69 -18.74 3.93
N LEU A 113 7.31 -17.49 4.20
CA LEU A 113 6.00 -16.92 3.93
C LEU A 113 6.09 -16.25 2.55
N TRP A 114 5.67 -16.95 1.51
CA TRP A 114 5.86 -16.55 0.10
C TRP A 114 4.82 -15.52 -0.33
N ARG A 115 5.20 -14.56 -1.18
CA ARG A 115 4.25 -13.58 -1.72
C ARG A 115 3.42 -14.19 -2.85
N SER A 116 2.10 -14.00 -2.83
CA SER A 116 1.18 -14.57 -3.82
C SER A 116 1.47 -14.11 -5.25
N VAL A 117 1.96 -12.89 -5.45
CA VAL A 117 2.35 -12.37 -6.78
C VAL A 117 3.52 -13.14 -7.45
N TYR A 118 4.17 -14.04 -6.71
CA TYR A 118 5.29 -14.88 -7.16
C TYR A 118 5.06 -16.37 -6.87
N ASP A 119 3.81 -16.81 -6.69
CA ASP A 119 3.48 -18.21 -6.40
C ASP A 119 3.81 -19.18 -7.56
N ASP A 120 4.08 -18.64 -8.76
CA ASP A 120 4.57 -19.35 -9.93
C ASP A 120 6.11 -19.51 -9.98
N HIS A 121 6.81 -19.20 -8.90
CA HIS A 121 8.25 -19.44 -8.79
C HIS A 121 8.53 -20.94 -8.62
N PRO A 122 9.52 -21.54 -9.32
CA PRO A 122 9.82 -22.99 -9.23
C PRO A 122 10.06 -23.50 -7.80
N ALA A 123 10.61 -22.66 -6.93
CA ALA A 123 10.80 -22.96 -5.50
C ALA A 123 9.50 -23.24 -4.74
N VAL A 124 8.35 -22.75 -5.21
CA VAL A 124 7.08 -22.90 -4.48
C VAL A 124 5.86 -23.33 -5.30
N GLU A 125 5.96 -23.37 -6.64
CA GLU A 125 4.81 -23.69 -7.52
C GLU A 125 4.15 -25.06 -7.22
N ALA A 126 4.87 -25.96 -6.55
CA ALA A 126 4.40 -27.29 -6.17
C ALA A 126 3.67 -27.35 -4.80
N PHE A 127 3.54 -26.22 -4.08
CA PHE A 127 2.85 -26.17 -2.79
C PHE A 127 1.44 -25.58 -2.91
N ASP A 128 0.48 -26.13 -2.16
CA ASP A 128 -0.93 -25.70 -2.17
C ASP A 128 -1.18 -24.42 -1.34
N GLY A 129 -0.16 -23.61 -1.05
CA GLY A 129 -0.29 -22.39 -0.25
C GLY A 129 1.02 -21.62 -0.05
N LEU A 130 0.90 -20.44 0.56
CA LEU A 130 1.99 -19.46 0.68
C LEU A 130 2.91 -19.69 1.90
N ARG A 131 2.55 -20.59 2.80
CA ARG A 131 3.28 -20.83 4.05
C ARG A 131 3.94 -22.19 3.96
N THR A 132 5.26 -22.20 3.77
CA THR A 132 6.02 -23.42 3.53
C THR A 132 7.11 -23.56 4.61
N PRO A 133 6.79 -24.11 5.80
CA PRO A 133 7.82 -24.40 6.79
C PRO A 133 8.81 -25.45 6.26
N VAL A 134 10.10 -25.12 6.33
CA VAL A 134 11.24 -25.94 5.85
C VAL A 134 12.21 -26.34 6.98
N ALA A 135 11.94 -25.89 8.20
CA ALA A 135 12.64 -26.28 9.42
C ALA A 135 11.65 -26.43 10.58
N ASP A 136 11.91 -27.32 11.54
CA ASP A 136 11.00 -27.62 12.66
C ASP A 136 11.56 -27.27 14.04
N ARG A 137 12.89 -27.36 14.22
CA ARG A 137 13.61 -27.07 15.46
C ARG A 137 15.11 -26.91 15.19
N GLY A 138 15.83 -26.31 16.14
CA GLY A 138 17.30 -26.29 16.13
C GLY A 138 17.88 -24.90 16.25
N THR A 139 19.13 -24.73 15.83
CA THR A 139 19.84 -23.45 15.88
C THR A 139 20.28 -23.05 14.47
N LEU A 140 19.69 -21.95 13.97
CA LEU A 140 19.88 -21.47 12.61
C LEU A 140 20.61 -20.13 12.60
N PRO A 141 21.76 -20.05 11.92
CA PRO A 141 22.29 -18.78 11.45
C PRO A 141 21.29 -18.14 10.48
N TYR A 142 21.19 -16.82 10.47
CA TYR A 142 20.28 -16.11 9.56
C TYR A 142 20.84 -14.74 9.20
N ALA A 143 20.47 -14.25 8.01
CA ALA A 143 20.76 -12.91 7.53
C ALA A 143 19.59 -12.44 6.64
N ARG A 144 18.83 -11.46 7.13
CA ARG A 144 17.60 -10.95 6.49
C ARG A 144 17.42 -9.45 6.70
N TYR A 145 16.46 -8.91 5.96
CA TYR A 145 16.00 -7.53 6.06
C TYR A 145 14.80 -7.44 7.00
N GLU A 146 14.82 -6.52 7.97
CA GLU A 146 13.70 -6.28 8.90
C GLU A 146 13.28 -4.79 8.93
N ASP A 147 14.22 -3.90 9.21
CA ASP A 147 13.97 -2.46 9.31
C ASP A 147 14.10 -1.75 7.96
N GLN A 148 14.95 -2.26 7.07
CA GLN A 148 15.19 -1.68 5.76
C GLN A 148 15.03 -2.73 4.68
N LEU A 149 14.36 -2.38 3.59
CA LEU A 149 14.29 -3.28 2.44
C LEU A 149 15.58 -3.25 1.62
N PRO A 150 15.88 -4.32 0.87
CA PRO A 150 16.90 -4.25 -0.18
C PRO A 150 16.57 -3.08 -1.13
N ALA A 151 17.57 -2.39 -1.64
CA ALA A 151 17.39 -1.29 -2.59
C ALA A 151 17.25 -1.80 -4.02
N GLU A 152 18.02 -2.82 -4.40
CA GLU A 152 18.00 -3.40 -5.74
C GLU A 152 17.25 -4.73 -5.79
N GLY A 153 17.28 -5.52 -4.72
CA GLY A 153 16.63 -6.83 -4.69
C GLY A 153 15.10 -6.78 -4.63
N GLU A 154 14.48 -7.82 -5.17
CA GLU A 154 13.04 -8.09 -5.05
C GLU A 154 12.77 -9.09 -3.91
N VAL A 155 11.85 -8.73 -3.02
CA VAL A 155 11.47 -9.58 -1.89
C VAL A 155 10.52 -10.66 -2.37
N LEU A 156 10.95 -11.93 -2.36
CA LEU A 156 10.08 -13.05 -2.77
C LEU A 156 9.28 -13.62 -1.60
N ALA A 157 9.88 -13.64 -0.40
CA ALA A 157 9.24 -14.18 0.78
C ALA A 157 9.71 -13.53 2.09
N SER A 158 8.78 -13.43 3.02
CA SER A 158 9.04 -13.17 4.43
C SER A 158 9.11 -14.50 5.20
N THR A 159 8.91 -14.48 6.52
CA THR A 159 9.05 -15.66 7.38
C THR A 159 7.71 -16.07 7.97
N VAL A 160 7.43 -17.37 8.04
CA VAL A 160 6.39 -17.95 8.90
C VAL A 160 7.04 -18.64 10.10
N GLU A 161 6.44 -18.53 11.27
CA GLU A 161 6.89 -19.19 12.51
C GLU A 161 5.69 -19.76 13.28
N GLY A 162 5.56 -21.09 13.26
CA GLY A 162 4.39 -21.81 13.76
C GLY A 162 3.15 -21.41 12.95
N GLU A 163 2.18 -20.81 13.64
CA GLU A 163 0.93 -20.30 13.05
C GLU A 163 1.00 -18.78 12.79
N ARG A 164 2.17 -18.14 12.99
CA ARG A 164 2.33 -16.70 12.90
C ARG A 164 3.11 -16.30 11.65
N ASP A 165 2.50 -15.42 10.88
CA ASP A 165 3.17 -14.70 9.80
C ASP A 165 4.07 -13.61 10.39
N ARG A 166 5.28 -13.45 9.83
CA ARG A 166 6.26 -12.42 10.20
C ARG A 166 6.60 -11.60 8.96
N PRO A 167 5.68 -10.73 8.50
CA PRO A 167 5.82 -10.04 7.22
C PRO A 167 7.07 -9.16 7.14
N THR A 168 7.50 -8.56 8.26
CA THR A 168 8.73 -7.76 8.33
C THR A 168 10.01 -8.58 8.20
N GLN A 169 9.98 -9.89 8.47
CA GLN A 169 11.16 -10.75 8.46
C GLN A 169 11.42 -11.31 7.06
N THR A 170 12.05 -10.51 6.20
CA THR A 170 12.27 -10.78 4.77
C THR A 170 13.30 -11.90 4.54
N GLY A 171 12.84 -13.13 4.34
CA GLY A 171 13.68 -14.33 4.34
C GLY A 171 14.26 -14.72 2.98
N VAL A 172 13.65 -14.31 1.87
CA VAL A 172 14.10 -14.67 0.51
C VAL A 172 14.08 -13.45 -0.40
N VAL A 173 15.20 -13.19 -1.06
CA VAL A 173 15.39 -12.04 -1.97
C VAL A 173 16.01 -12.50 -3.27
N SER A 174 15.54 -11.93 -4.38
CA SER A 174 16.04 -12.16 -5.74
C SER A 174 16.74 -10.92 -6.27
N TRP A 175 17.90 -11.11 -6.90
CA TRP A 175 18.57 -10.08 -7.69
C TRP A 175 18.84 -10.63 -9.09
N GLN A 176 18.55 -9.83 -10.11
CA GLN A 176 18.71 -10.21 -11.52
C GLN A 176 19.73 -9.30 -12.24
N PRO A 177 21.01 -9.29 -11.82
CA PRO A 177 22.03 -8.50 -12.51
C PRO A 177 22.19 -8.96 -13.96
N GLU A 178 22.51 -8.03 -14.87
CA GLU A 178 22.60 -8.30 -16.31
C GLU A 178 23.29 -9.63 -16.63
N GLY A 179 22.56 -10.56 -17.24
CA GLY A 179 23.04 -11.87 -17.68
C GLY A 179 22.72 -13.04 -16.74
N GLY A 180 22.61 -12.84 -15.42
CA GLY A 180 22.44 -13.95 -14.46
C GLY A 180 21.50 -13.63 -13.29
N ALA A 181 21.48 -14.52 -12.31
CA ALA A 181 20.55 -14.45 -11.19
C ALA A 181 21.23 -14.76 -9.85
N VAL A 182 20.79 -14.10 -8.79
CA VAL A 182 21.22 -14.35 -7.41
C VAL A 182 19.98 -14.56 -6.55
N LEU A 183 19.95 -15.63 -5.76
CA LEU A 183 18.94 -15.85 -4.73
C LEU A 183 19.59 -15.85 -3.35
N GLY A 184 19.05 -15.05 -2.44
CA GLY A 184 19.42 -15.02 -1.03
C GLY A 184 18.36 -15.73 -0.20
N VAL A 185 18.75 -16.69 0.63
CA VAL A 185 17.85 -17.45 1.50
C VAL A 185 18.38 -17.42 2.93
N SER A 186 17.71 -16.66 3.79
CA SER A 186 18.16 -16.39 5.16
C SER A 186 18.18 -17.64 6.04
N GLU A 187 17.16 -18.49 5.94
CA GLU A 187 16.96 -19.61 6.87
C GLU A 187 16.79 -20.93 6.11
N LEU A 188 17.90 -21.67 5.96
CA LEU A 188 17.92 -22.94 5.26
C LEU A 188 18.77 -23.99 6.00
N SER A 189 18.11 -24.97 6.63
CA SER A 189 18.82 -26.03 7.37
C SER A 189 18.83 -27.36 6.61
N LEU A 190 20.02 -27.79 6.21
CA LEU A 190 20.22 -29.10 5.57
C LEU A 190 20.73 -30.17 6.55
N ALA A 191 21.16 -29.76 7.74
CA ALA A 191 21.64 -30.66 8.78
C ALA A 191 20.50 -31.17 9.69
N SER A 192 20.60 -32.44 10.12
CA SER A 192 19.77 -33.16 11.12
C SER A 192 18.43 -33.77 10.67
N GLU A 193 17.88 -34.65 11.51
CA GLU A 193 16.54 -35.26 11.39
C GLU A 193 15.45 -34.19 11.56
N ILE A 194 14.99 -33.63 10.44
CA ILE A 194 13.82 -32.77 10.37
C ILE A 194 12.56 -33.64 10.35
N ALA A 195 11.54 -33.31 11.13
CA ALA A 195 10.27 -34.03 11.09
C ALA A 195 9.55 -33.83 9.74
N GLU A 196 8.86 -34.87 9.27
CA GLU A 196 7.92 -34.71 8.16
C GLU A 196 6.69 -33.89 8.59
N PRO A 197 6.12 -33.06 7.70
CA PRO A 197 6.43 -32.91 6.27
C PRO A 197 7.58 -31.92 5.96
N TYR A 198 8.21 -31.31 6.96
CA TYR A 198 9.12 -30.19 6.77
C TYR A 198 10.41 -30.56 6.02
N GLY A 199 10.91 -31.79 6.20
CA GLY A 199 12.06 -32.31 5.44
C GLY A 199 11.75 -32.41 3.94
N THR A 200 10.59 -32.97 3.58
CA THR A 200 10.12 -33.02 2.19
C THR A 200 9.91 -31.63 1.61
N ASN A 201 9.32 -30.70 2.38
CA ASN A 201 9.11 -29.32 1.94
C ASN A 201 10.43 -28.62 1.65
N ARG A 202 11.41 -28.75 2.55
CA ARG A 202 12.76 -28.21 2.36
C ARG A 202 13.38 -28.72 1.07
N ASP A 203 13.34 -30.03 0.84
CA ASP A 203 13.97 -30.64 -0.33
C ASP A 203 13.38 -30.08 -1.63
N ARG A 204 12.04 -30.02 -1.74
CA ARG A 204 11.37 -29.42 -2.90
C ARG A 204 11.68 -27.93 -3.08
N PHE A 205 11.70 -27.19 -1.96
CA PHE A 205 12.00 -25.76 -1.97
C PHE A 205 13.41 -25.50 -2.51
N VAL A 206 14.42 -26.23 -2.02
CA VAL A 206 15.81 -26.07 -2.48
C VAL A 206 15.99 -26.54 -3.92
N GLU A 207 15.33 -27.63 -4.32
CA GLU A 207 15.33 -28.09 -5.72
C GLU A 207 14.84 -26.98 -6.66
N GLY A 208 13.69 -26.38 -6.37
CA GLY A 208 13.15 -25.30 -7.21
C GLY A 208 13.98 -24.02 -7.18
N LEU A 209 14.70 -23.71 -6.09
CA LEU A 209 15.67 -22.60 -6.07
C LEU A 209 16.83 -22.85 -7.04
N VAL A 210 17.41 -24.06 -7.01
CA VAL A 210 18.53 -24.45 -7.89
C VAL A 210 18.06 -24.50 -9.35
N GLU A 211 16.88 -25.03 -9.62
CA GLU A 211 16.31 -25.11 -10.97
C GLU A 211 15.98 -23.72 -11.56
N SER A 212 15.47 -22.79 -10.73
CA SER A 212 15.24 -21.40 -11.12
C SER A 212 16.56 -20.73 -11.53
N LEU A 213 17.60 -20.82 -10.68
CA LEU A 213 18.92 -20.26 -10.98
C LEU A 213 19.59 -20.90 -12.22
N ALA A 214 19.47 -22.21 -12.40
CA ALA A 214 20.05 -22.92 -13.54
C ALA A 214 19.35 -22.57 -14.87
N SER A 215 18.11 -22.10 -14.82
CA SER A 215 17.33 -21.66 -15.99
C SER A 215 17.72 -20.26 -16.48
N GLY A 216 18.47 -19.51 -15.66
CA GLY A 216 18.91 -18.14 -15.96
C GLY A 216 17.96 -17.08 -15.39
N PRO A 217 18.19 -15.80 -15.74
CA PRO A 217 17.42 -14.70 -15.18
C PRO A 217 15.96 -14.72 -15.63
N ASP A 218 15.06 -14.36 -14.71
CA ASP A 218 13.63 -14.28 -14.97
C ASP A 218 13.05 -12.92 -14.50
N PRO A 219 12.65 -12.04 -15.44
CA PRO A 219 12.16 -10.69 -15.12
C PRO A 219 10.80 -10.69 -14.38
N ARG A 220 10.20 -11.86 -14.19
CA ARG A 220 9.03 -12.06 -13.32
C ARG A 220 9.37 -11.95 -11.84
N PHE A 221 10.62 -12.22 -11.46
CA PHE A 221 11.11 -12.25 -10.08
C PHE A 221 12.18 -11.17 -9.86
N ASP A 222 12.16 -10.13 -10.69
CA ASP A 222 13.03 -8.96 -10.60
C ASP A 222 12.27 -7.76 -10.06
N ARG A 223 13.00 -6.80 -9.49
CA ARG A 223 12.41 -5.60 -8.93
C ARG A 223 11.89 -4.70 -10.04
N PRO A 224 10.60 -4.30 -10.03
CA PRO A 224 10.09 -3.35 -11.00
C PRO A 224 10.73 -1.97 -10.79
N VAL A 225 11.36 -1.43 -11.83
CA VAL A 225 12.01 -0.10 -11.83
C VAL A 225 11.41 0.88 -12.85
N ASP A 226 10.46 0.40 -13.65
CA ASP A 226 9.80 1.16 -14.69
C ASP A 226 8.32 0.76 -14.84
N ALA A 227 7.59 1.53 -15.66
CA ALA A 227 6.16 1.31 -15.91
C ALA A 227 5.85 -0.07 -16.50
N GLU A 228 6.77 -0.70 -17.23
CA GLU A 228 6.58 -2.04 -17.78
C GLU A 228 6.67 -3.10 -16.68
N GLY A 229 7.67 -2.99 -15.80
CA GLY A 229 7.81 -3.84 -14.62
C GLY A 229 6.58 -3.77 -13.71
N PHE A 230 6.09 -2.56 -13.43
CA PHE A 230 4.87 -2.39 -12.63
C PHE A 230 3.62 -2.93 -13.32
N ARG A 231 3.49 -2.80 -14.65
CA ARG A 231 2.39 -3.43 -15.39
C ARG A 231 2.43 -4.95 -15.28
N ARG A 232 3.61 -5.57 -15.43
CA ARG A 232 3.77 -7.02 -15.22
C ARG A 232 3.38 -7.44 -13.81
N LEU A 233 3.77 -6.66 -12.80
CA LEU A 233 3.41 -6.92 -11.40
C LEU A 233 1.90 -6.81 -11.18
N ARG A 234 1.25 -5.79 -11.75
CA ARG A 234 -0.21 -5.61 -11.69
C ARG A 234 -0.96 -6.78 -12.32
N ALA A 235 -0.50 -7.26 -13.46
CA ALA A 235 -1.10 -8.38 -14.18
C ALA A 235 -1.04 -9.71 -13.40
N ARG A 236 -0.14 -9.85 -12.41
CA ARG A 236 -0.11 -11.02 -11.51
C ARG A 236 -1.36 -11.12 -10.62
N LEU A 237 -2.05 -10.00 -10.40
CA LEU A 237 -3.25 -9.92 -9.57
C LEU A 237 -4.54 -9.92 -10.42
N ASP A 238 -4.43 -10.13 -11.73
CA ASP A 238 -5.59 -10.20 -12.62
C ASP A 238 -6.48 -11.38 -12.23
N GLY A 239 -7.79 -11.11 -12.17
CA GLY A 239 -8.78 -12.11 -11.78
C GLY A 239 -9.09 -12.16 -10.29
N ASP A 240 -8.36 -11.44 -9.43
CA ASP A 240 -8.81 -11.15 -8.07
C ASP A 240 -10.06 -10.25 -8.12
N ARG A 241 -11.21 -10.83 -7.77
CA ARG A 241 -12.52 -10.17 -7.85
C ARG A 241 -12.78 -9.20 -6.71
N GLN A 242 -11.93 -9.22 -5.68
CA GLN A 242 -11.98 -8.30 -4.55
C GLN A 242 -11.09 -7.09 -4.81
N ARG A 243 -10.14 -7.16 -5.75
CA ARG A 243 -9.30 -6.01 -6.07
C ARG A 243 -10.09 -4.92 -6.81
N PRO A 244 -10.08 -3.67 -6.33
CA PRO A 244 -10.70 -2.56 -7.05
C PRO A 244 -10.10 -2.39 -8.46
N ARG A 245 -10.97 -2.11 -9.43
CA ARG A 245 -10.66 -1.99 -10.86
C ARG A 245 -10.52 -0.55 -11.31
N TYR A 246 -11.30 0.36 -10.75
CA TYR A 246 -11.28 1.78 -11.10
C TYR A 246 -10.84 2.72 -9.97
N HIS A 247 -10.71 2.22 -8.74
CA HIS A 247 -10.00 2.95 -7.70
C HIS A 247 -8.49 2.86 -7.92
N VAL A 248 -7.77 3.91 -7.51
CA VAL A 248 -6.30 3.88 -7.54
C VAL A 248 -5.81 2.87 -6.50
N THR A 249 -5.03 1.89 -6.96
CA THR A 249 -4.36 0.88 -6.14
C THR A 249 -2.88 0.86 -6.52
N SER A 250 -2.01 0.43 -5.61
CA SER A 250 -0.63 0.09 -5.97
C SER A 250 -0.60 -1.10 -6.96
N PRO A 251 0.47 -1.26 -7.75
CA PRO A 251 0.65 -2.40 -8.65
C PRO A 251 0.47 -3.76 -7.96
N ALA A 252 1.00 -3.86 -6.73
CA ALA A 252 0.77 -4.91 -5.74
C ALA A 252 1.23 -4.33 -4.38
N ASN A 253 1.15 -5.11 -3.30
CA ASN A 253 1.61 -4.76 -1.96
C ASN A 253 0.77 -3.65 -1.28
N TRP A 254 1.39 -2.88 -0.39
CA TRP A 254 0.72 -1.93 0.49
C TRP A 254 0.60 -0.54 -0.15
N LEU A 255 -0.58 0.08 -0.03
CA LEU A 255 -0.84 1.48 -0.31
C LEU A 255 -1.59 2.11 0.88
N ASN A 256 -1.17 3.30 1.31
CA ASN A 256 -1.97 4.15 2.19
C ASN A 256 -2.10 5.59 1.67
N ASP A 257 -1.66 6.58 2.44
CA ASP A 257 -2.00 7.98 2.26
C ASP A 257 -1.67 8.48 0.84
N PRO A 258 -2.60 9.18 0.17
CA PRO A 258 -2.28 9.95 -1.02
C PRO A 258 -1.36 11.13 -0.66
N ASN A 259 -0.35 11.37 -1.49
CA ASN A 259 0.71 12.34 -1.24
C ASN A 259 1.05 13.14 -2.51
N GLY A 260 1.64 14.31 -2.31
CA GLY A 260 2.22 15.14 -3.35
C GLY A 260 1.34 15.44 -4.57
N LEU A 261 0.01 15.52 -4.44
CA LEU A 261 -0.86 15.66 -5.61
C LEU A 261 -0.62 16.98 -6.34
N ILE A 262 -0.34 16.92 -7.64
CA ILE A 262 -0.03 18.10 -8.46
C ILE A 262 -0.39 17.87 -9.93
N GLU A 263 -0.93 18.89 -10.60
CA GLU A 263 -1.06 18.93 -12.05
C GLU A 263 0.12 19.70 -12.64
N ARG A 264 0.73 19.15 -13.69
CA ARG A 264 1.81 19.79 -14.43
C ARG A 264 1.74 19.45 -15.91
N ASP A 265 1.72 20.48 -16.75
CA ASP A 265 1.77 20.36 -18.21
C ASP A 265 0.70 19.42 -18.80
N GLY A 266 -0.51 19.41 -18.21
CA GLY A 266 -1.63 18.57 -18.60
C GLY A 266 -1.61 17.14 -18.02
N THR A 267 -0.64 16.83 -17.15
CA THR A 267 -0.52 15.54 -16.47
C THR A 267 -0.81 15.69 -14.98
N TYR A 268 -1.73 14.89 -14.47
CA TYR A 268 -2.00 14.76 -13.04
C TYR A 268 -1.03 13.74 -12.44
N HIS A 269 -0.33 14.14 -11.39
CA HIS A 269 0.57 13.28 -10.62
C HIS A 269 -0.05 13.00 -9.26
N LEU A 270 -0.19 11.71 -8.96
CA LEU A 270 -0.65 11.23 -7.67
C LEU A 270 0.48 10.36 -7.09
N PHE A 271 1.04 10.78 -5.97
CA PHE A 271 1.94 9.95 -5.18
C PHE A 271 1.18 9.33 -4.02
N TYR A 272 1.74 8.30 -3.40
CA TYR A 272 1.11 7.64 -2.26
C TYR A 272 2.16 6.89 -1.44
N GLN A 273 1.93 6.75 -0.14
CA GLN A 273 2.75 5.86 0.68
C GLN A 273 2.64 4.41 0.18
N TYR A 274 3.80 3.76 0.02
CA TYR A 274 3.95 2.47 -0.63
C TYR A 274 4.98 1.59 0.11
N ASN A 275 4.69 0.30 0.32
CA ASN A 275 5.71 -0.66 0.77
C ASN A 275 5.99 -1.71 -0.32
N PRO A 276 7.16 -1.69 -0.99
CA PRO A 276 7.50 -2.68 -2.02
C PRO A 276 7.75 -4.08 -1.46
N GLY A 277 7.98 -4.23 -0.15
CA GLY A 277 8.30 -5.51 0.48
C GLY A 277 7.10 -6.45 0.65
N GLY A 278 5.87 -5.95 0.59
CA GLY A 278 4.66 -6.75 0.75
C GLY A 278 3.45 -5.94 1.21
N PRO A 279 2.27 -6.56 1.30
CA PRO A 279 1.01 -5.90 1.67
C PRO A 279 0.89 -5.67 3.19
N TYR A 280 1.87 -4.97 3.76
CA TYR A 280 1.93 -4.58 5.17
C TYR A 280 2.64 -3.22 5.33
N HIS A 281 2.34 -2.49 6.40
CA HIS A 281 3.02 -1.23 6.72
C HIS A 281 4.39 -1.50 7.37
N ASN A 282 5.47 -0.92 6.85
CA ASN A 282 6.80 -0.91 7.49
C ASN A 282 7.74 0.12 6.82
N SER A 283 8.50 -0.29 5.81
CA SER A 283 9.49 0.53 5.10
C SER A 283 8.82 1.39 4.02
N ILE A 284 8.30 2.54 4.42
CA ILE A 284 7.49 3.39 3.54
C ILE A 284 8.35 4.11 2.49
N HIS A 285 7.93 3.95 1.25
CA HIS A 285 8.36 4.64 0.03
C HIS A 285 7.21 5.50 -0.49
N TRP A 286 7.45 6.32 -1.52
CA TRP A 286 6.38 6.97 -2.28
C TRP A 286 6.21 6.29 -3.64
N GLY A 287 5.09 5.60 -3.83
CA GLY A 287 4.64 5.18 -5.15
C GLY A 287 4.16 6.37 -5.98
N HIS A 288 4.05 6.19 -7.30
CA HIS A 288 3.70 7.26 -8.23
C HIS A 288 2.78 6.71 -9.33
N ALA A 289 1.66 7.40 -9.56
CA ALA A 289 0.78 7.19 -10.70
C ALA A 289 0.54 8.52 -11.43
N THR A 290 0.33 8.44 -12.73
CA THR A 290 0.02 9.60 -13.59
C THR A 290 -1.26 9.39 -14.37
N SER A 291 -1.97 10.47 -14.66
CA SER A 291 -3.19 10.45 -15.49
C SER A 291 -3.29 11.72 -16.33
N GLU A 292 -3.94 11.64 -17.50
CA GLU A 292 -4.31 12.81 -18.32
C GLU A 292 -5.79 13.20 -18.13
N ASP A 293 -6.60 12.34 -17.50
CA ASP A 293 -8.05 12.50 -17.38
C ASP A 293 -8.63 12.18 -16.00
N LEU A 294 -7.78 11.92 -15.01
CA LEU A 294 -8.08 11.58 -13.61
C LEU A 294 -8.72 10.21 -13.37
N VAL A 295 -8.93 9.42 -14.42
CA VAL A 295 -9.61 8.12 -14.30
C VAL A 295 -8.83 6.97 -14.93
N HIS A 296 -8.02 7.23 -15.96
CA HIS A 296 -7.08 6.26 -16.50
C HIS A 296 -5.67 6.59 -16.00
N TRP A 297 -5.06 5.65 -15.28
CA TRP A 297 -3.81 5.82 -14.56
C TRP A 297 -2.70 4.95 -15.15
N ARG A 298 -1.47 5.46 -15.09
CA ARG A 298 -0.24 4.74 -15.41
C ARG A 298 0.68 4.75 -14.19
N ASP A 299 1.10 3.55 -13.78
CA ASP A 299 2.13 3.38 -12.77
C ASP A 299 3.47 3.94 -13.27
N GLU A 300 4.16 4.71 -12.43
CA GLU A 300 5.47 5.30 -12.68
C GLU A 300 6.50 4.74 -11.68
N PRO A 301 7.82 4.93 -11.92
CA PRO A 301 8.86 4.55 -10.96
C PRO A 301 8.59 5.10 -9.55
N VAL A 302 9.01 4.34 -8.53
CA VAL A 302 8.96 4.79 -7.12
C VAL A 302 9.66 6.15 -7.00
N ALA A 303 8.95 7.14 -6.49
CA ALA A 303 9.41 8.53 -6.44
C ALA A 303 10.41 8.78 -5.31
N LEU A 304 10.12 8.25 -4.11
CA LEU A 304 11.00 8.36 -2.94
C LEU A 304 11.20 6.99 -2.31
N ALA A 305 12.45 6.70 -1.95
CA ALA A 305 12.85 5.52 -1.18
C ALA A 305 13.66 5.95 0.05
N PRO A 306 13.55 5.28 1.21
CA PRO A 306 14.37 5.55 2.38
C PRO A 306 15.86 5.61 2.05
N SER A 307 16.59 6.61 2.57
CA SER A 307 18.04 6.67 2.42
C SER A 307 18.70 5.97 3.61
N PRO A 308 19.57 4.95 3.40
CA PRO A 308 20.13 4.17 4.50
C PRO A 308 20.82 4.97 5.60
N ASP A 309 21.51 6.05 5.23
CA ASP A 309 22.19 6.96 6.15
C ASP A 309 21.46 8.30 6.34
N GLY A 310 20.27 8.46 5.74
CA GLY A 310 19.50 9.71 5.73
C GLY A 310 18.59 9.88 6.95
N PRO A 311 17.95 11.05 7.12
CA PRO A 311 16.97 11.29 8.19
C PRO A 311 15.62 10.57 7.97
N ASP A 312 15.46 9.89 6.85
CA ASP A 312 14.28 9.11 6.45
C ASP A 312 14.57 7.61 6.33
N ARG A 313 15.63 7.16 7.02
CA ARG A 313 16.12 5.77 7.00
C ARG A 313 15.00 4.74 7.23
N ASP A 314 14.11 5.05 8.17
CA ASP A 314 13.08 4.13 8.63
C ASP A 314 11.81 4.25 7.75
N GLY A 315 11.74 5.25 6.86
CA GLY A 315 10.60 5.51 5.98
C GLY A 315 10.52 6.96 5.47
N CYS A 316 9.89 7.13 4.31
CA CYS A 316 9.47 8.42 3.75
C CYS A 316 7.96 8.58 3.96
N TRP A 317 7.54 9.14 5.09
CA TRP A 317 6.13 9.34 5.44
C TRP A 317 5.48 10.47 4.65
N SER A 318 4.21 10.75 4.96
CA SER A 318 3.33 11.66 4.23
C SER A 318 3.86 13.08 4.13
N GLY A 319 3.38 13.77 3.10
CA GLY A 319 3.87 15.07 2.68
C GLY A 319 3.08 15.64 1.52
N CYS A 320 3.47 16.83 1.07
CA CYS A 320 2.84 17.55 -0.02
C CYS A 320 3.87 17.96 -1.09
N ALA A 321 3.38 18.37 -2.26
CA ALA A 321 4.17 18.92 -3.34
C ALA A 321 3.81 20.39 -3.54
N VAL A 322 4.82 21.23 -3.77
CA VAL A 322 4.68 22.66 -4.06
C VAL A 322 5.59 23.07 -5.20
N GLU A 323 5.27 24.17 -5.88
CA GLU A 323 6.18 24.79 -6.85
C GLU A 323 7.09 25.80 -6.15
N PHE A 324 8.39 25.50 -6.07
CA PHE A 324 9.40 26.39 -5.51
C PHE A 324 10.34 26.88 -6.61
N ASP A 325 10.33 28.19 -6.89
CA ASP A 325 11.14 28.83 -7.95
C ASP A 325 11.01 28.16 -9.34
N GLY A 326 9.81 27.65 -9.66
CA GLY A 326 9.49 26.97 -10.92
C GLY A 326 9.80 25.46 -10.95
N GLU A 327 10.33 24.92 -9.85
CA GLU A 327 10.68 23.51 -9.69
C GLU A 327 9.73 22.82 -8.69
N PRO A 328 9.10 21.69 -9.07
CA PRO A 328 8.33 20.88 -8.13
C PRO A 328 9.22 20.39 -7.00
N THR A 329 8.77 20.62 -5.78
CA THR A 329 9.47 20.29 -4.55
C THR A 329 8.49 19.60 -3.61
N ILE A 330 8.88 18.42 -3.13
CA ILE A 330 8.16 17.67 -2.12
C ILE A 330 8.70 18.05 -0.75
N LEU A 331 7.79 18.29 0.19
CA LEU A 331 8.07 18.31 1.61
C LEU A 331 7.38 17.11 2.27
N TYR A 332 8.15 16.23 2.90
CA TYR A 332 7.69 14.96 3.47
C TYR A 332 8.28 14.74 4.87
N THR A 333 7.66 13.86 5.66
CA THR A 333 8.22 13.47 6.95
C THR A 333 9.25 12.35 6.78
N GLY A 334 10.50 12.60 7.16
CA GLY A 334 11.52 11.56 7.29
C GLY A 334 11.52 10.96 8.68
N GLY A 335 11.47 9.63 8.78
CA GLY A 335 11.61 8.94 10.07
C GLY A 335 13.00 8.34 10.28
N ARG A 336 13.54 8.58 11.47
CA ARG A 336 14.81 7.99 11.92
C ARG A 336 14.93 7.94 13.44
N ASP A 337 15.23 6.77 13.98
CA ASP A 337 15.52 6.56 15.40
C ASP A 337 14.39 7.12 16.29
N ARG A 338 13.13 6.76 15.99
CA ARG A 338 11.92 7.28 16.65
C ARG A 338 11.70 8.80 16.52
N ARG A 339 12.37 9.48 15.58
CA ARG A 339 12.12 10.89 15.26
C ARG A 339 11.41 11.01 13.93
N GLN A 340 10.48 11.96 13.84
CA GLN A 340 9.77 12.34 12.63
C GLN A 340 10.13 13.79 12.33
N LEU A 341 10.84 14.05 11.23
CA LEU A 341 11.32 15.39 10.93
C LEU A 341 11.09 15.75 9.45
N PRO A 342 10.71 17.01 9.15
CA PRO A 342 10.46 17.47 7.79
C PRO A 342 11.71 17.39 6.90
N CYS A 343 11.54 16.84 5.72
CA CYS A 343 12.56 16.65 4.70
C CYS A 343 12.07 17.19 3.35
N LEU A 344 13.00 17.70 2.54
CA LEU A 344 12.77 18.21 1.19
C LEU A 344 13.35 17.30 0.11
N ALA A 345 12.66 17.21 -1.02
CA ALA A 345 13.21 16.66 -2.25
C ALA A 345 12.73 17.49 -3.45
N THR A 346 13.62 17.82 -4.38
CA THR A 346 13.28 18.58 -5.59
C THR A 346 13.33 17.67 -6.81
N ALA A 347 12.39 17.86 -7.74
CA ALA A 347 12.33 17.07 -8.96
C ALA A 347 13.65 17.17 -9.73
N ALA A 348 14.23 16.02 -10.06
CA ALA A 348 15.48 15.94 -10.82
C ALA A 348 15.22 15.92 -12.34
N ASP A 349 13.96 15.77 -12.75
CA ASP A 349 13.55 15.79 -14.15
C ASP A 349 12.10 16.33 -14.31
N PRO A 350 11.71 16.84 -15.49
CA PRO A 350 10.38 17.41 -15.72
C PRO A 350 9.22 16.40 -15.67
N THR A 351 9.49 15.10 -15.75
CA THR A 351 8.47 14.03 -15.70
C THR A 351 8.15 13.59 -14.27
N LEU A 352 8.84 14.16 -13.28
CA LEU A 352 8.65 13.90 -11.84
C LEU A 352 8.88 12.44 -11.43
N ARG A 353 9.68 11.72 -12.22
CA ARG A 353 10.04 10.30 -11.96
C ARG A 353 11.23 10.16 -11.03
N SER A 354 12.05 11.20 -10.91
CA SER A 354 13.23 11.18 -10.07
C SER A 354 13.35 12.45 -9.23
N TRP A 355 13.88 12.29 -8.03
CA TRP A 355 13.92 13.32 -7.00
C TRP A 355 15.29 13.37 -6.36
N THR A 356 15.79 14.59 -6.12
CA THR A 356 17.03 14.82 -5.36
C THR A 356 16.67 15.32 -3.97
N LYS A 357 16.92 14.51 -2.94
CA LYS A 357 16.76 14.90 -1.54
C LYS A 357 17.72 16.03 -1.18
N ASP A 358 17.23 17.05 -0.47
CA ASP A 358 18.04 18.18 -0.06
C ASP A 358 19.12 17.73 0.95
N ARG A 359 20.32 18.30 0.83
CA ARG A 359 21.45 18.01 1.72
C ARG A 359 21.27 18.63 3.11
N SER A 360 20.41 19.63 3.24
CA SER A 360 20.06 20.22 4.54
C SER A 360 19.01 19.42 5.30
N ASN A 361 18.54 18.28 4.78
CA ASN A 361 17.54 17.50 5.50
C ASN A 361 18.09 16.95 6.83
N PRO A 362 17.29 16.98 7.91
CA PRO A 362 15.94 17.54 7.99
C PRO A 362 15.94 19.07 8.08
N VAL A 363 14.95 19.75 7.48
CA VAL A 363 14.86 21.22 7.46
C VAL A 363 14.33 21.84 8.75
N ILE A 364 13.71 21.03 9.61
CA ILE A 364 13.44 21.36 11.01
C ILE A 364 14.08 20.26 11.85
N GLU A 365 15.02 20.64 12.73
CA GLU A 365 15.84 19.67 13.47
C GLU A 365 15.18 19.13 14.76
N ALA A 366 14.15 19.81 15.26
CA ALA A 366 13.41 19.43 16.46
C ALA A 366 12.00 20.07 16.49
N PRO A 367 11.02 19.43 17.18
CA PRO A 367 9.76 20.08 17.51
C PRO A 367 9.97 21.29 18.46
N PRO A 368 8.95 22.14 18.69
CA PRO A 368 9.06 23.30 19.58
C PRO A 368 9.39 22.90 21.03
N ASP A 369 10.41 23.52 21.62
CA ASP A 369 10.88 23.22 22.98
C ASP A 369 9.96 23.75 24.11
N ASP A 370 9.09 24.72 23.81
CA ASP A 370 8.22 25.39 24.79
C ASP A 370 6.84 24.74 24.92
N VAL A 371 6.63 23.60 24.24
CA VAL A 371 5.37 22.86 24.20
C VAL A 371 5.63 21.38 24.53
N ASP A 372 4.74 20.78 25.33
CA ASP A 372 4.84 19.37 25.71
C ASP A 372 4.24 18.47 24.62
N VAL A 373 5.05 18.20 23.57
CA VAL A 373 4.66 17.33 22.45
C VAL A 373 4.58 15.88 22.92
N LEU A 374 3.53 15.18 22.50
CA LEU A 374 3.26 13.81 22.90
C LEU A 374 4.39 12.85 22.46
N GLU A 375 4.93 12.09 23.42
CA GLU A 375 5.80 10.92 23.18
C GLU A 375 4.94 9.65 23.19
N THR A 376 5.20 8.73 22.27
CA THR A 376 4.56 7.41 22.17
C THR A 376 5.59 6.29 22.22
N GLU A 377 5.16 5.02 22.24
CA GLU A 377 6.09 3.89 22.19
C GLU A 377 6.94 3.89 20.91
N HIS A 378 6.37 4.38 19.81
CA HIS A 378 7.00 4.42 18.50
C HIS A 378 7.78 5.72 18.26
N TRP A 379 7.32 6.85 18.78
CA TRP A 379 7.87 8.17 18.44
C TRP A 379 8.28 8.97 19.67
N GLN A 380 9.45 9.59 19.61
CA GLN A 380 9.94 10.51 20.65
C GLN A 380 9.05 11.78 20.72
N ALA A 381 8.50 12.19 19.59
CA ALA A 381 7.55 13.29 19.47
C ALA A 381 6.66 13.04 18.25
N GLU A 382 5.36 13.17 18.41
CA GLU A 382 4.39 13.14 17.31
C GLU A 382 4.50 14.44 16.50
N PHE A 383 5.15 14.40 15.34
CA PHE A 383 5.49 15.60 14.55
C PHE A 383 5.66 15.26 13.07
N ARG A 384 4.55 15.20 12.34
CA ARG A 384 4.54 14.70 10.96
C ARG A 384 3.44 15.31 10.12
N ASP A 385 3.51 15.01 8.83
CA ASP A 385 2.56 15.35 7.79
C ASP A 385 2.43 16.86 7.59
N HIS A 386 2.51 17.29 6.32
CA HIS A 386 2.77 18.68 6.02
C HIS A 386 1.78 19.23 5.02
N CYS A 387 1.21 20.40 5.33
CA CYS A 387 0.48 21.23 4.38
C CYS A 387 1.23 22.55 4.21
N VAL A 388 1.68 22.84 2.99
CA VAL A 388 2.53 23.98 2.68
C VAL A 388 1.89 24.84 1.61
N TRP A 389 1.89 26.15 1.80
CA TRP A 389 1.43 27.11 0.79
C TRP A 389 2.22 28.42 0.86
N ARG A 390 2.09 29.24 -0.18
CA ARG A 390 2.69 30.57 -0.25
C ARG A 390 1.62 31.65 -0.14
N GLU A 391 1.78 32.56 0.80
CA GLU A 391 0.86 33.69 1.01
C GLU A 391 1.63 34.91 1.54
N ASP A 392 1.29 36.10 1.04
CA ASP A 392 1.93 37.38 1.42
C ASP A 392 3.47 37.37 1.28
N GLY A 393 3.97 36.69 0.25
CA GLY A 393 5.40 36.61 -0.06
C GLY A 393 6.21 35.66 0.82
N ARG A 394 5.58 34.96 1.76
CA ARG A 394 6.21 33.96 2.64
C ARG A 394 5.62 32.57 2.41
N TRP A 395 6.40 31.56 2.73
CA TRP A 395 5.94 30.18 2.85
C TRP A 395 5.36 29.96 4.24
N HIS A 396 4.27 29.20 4.30
CA HIS A 396 3.63 28.76 5.53
C HIS A 396 3.54 27.25 5.50
N GLN A 397 3.66 26.63 6.67
CA GLN A 397 3.50 25.19 6.84
C GLN A 397 2.66 24.89 8.07
N LEU A 398 1.75 23.92 7.92
CA LEU A 398 1.10 23.23 9.01
C LEU A 398 1.75 21.86 9.23
N ILE A 399 1.88 21.45 10.50
CA ILE A 399 2.42 20.14 10.90
C ILE A 399 1.48 19.48 11.90
N GLY A 400 1.12 18.23 11.63
CA GLY A 400 0.27 17.42 12.49
C GLY A 400 1.02 16.96 13.75
N SER A 401 0.35 17.00 14.90
CA SER A 401 0.96 16.68 16.18
C SER A 401 -0.08 16.32 17.25
N GLY A 402 0.41 15.96 18.43
CA GLY A 402 -0.36 15.74 19.65
C GLY A 402 0.33 16.39 20.83
N LEU A 403 -0.45 16.89 21.78
CA LEU A 403 0.04 17.48 23.02
C LEU A 403 -0.27 16.56 24.20
N ALA A 404 0.72 16.33 25.06
CA ALA A 404 0.56 15.51 26.26
C ALA A 404 -0.59 16.07 27.13
N ASP A 405 -1.48 15.17 27.56
CA ASP A 405 -2.67 15.47 28.38
C ASP A 405 -3.67 16.49 27.79
N VAL A 406 -3.53 16.88 26.51
CA VAL A 406 -4.40 17.87 25.85
C VAL A 406 -5.09 17.32 24.60
N GLY A 407 -4.40 16.53 23.77
CA GLY A 407 -4.95 15.95 22.53
C GLY A 407 -4.30 16.48 21.25
N GLY A 408 -4.91 16.19 20.10
CA GLY A 408 -4.41 16.58 18.78
C GLY A 408 -4.21 18.10 18.60
N THR A 409 -3.17 18.48 17.86
CA THR A 409 -2.87 19.88 17.52
C THR A 409 -2.27 19.98 16.13
N VAL A 410 -2.41 21.15 15.52
CA VAL A 410 -1.71 21.52 14.29
C VAL A 410 -0.77 22.68 14.61
N PHE A 411 0.53 22.49 14.38
CA PHE A 411 1.52 23.56 14.52
C PHE A 411 1.63 24.39 13.26
N ARG A 412 2.00 25.67 13.39
CA ARG A 412 2.22 26.60 12.28
C ARG A 412 3.66 27.09 12.25
N TYR A 413 4.22 27.13 11.04
CA TYR A 413 5.54 27.66 10.75
C TYR A 413 5.50 28.65 9.58
N SER A 414 6.48 29.55 9.51
CA SER A 414 6.72 30.42 8.35
C SER A 414 8.18 30.37 7.88
N SER A 415 8.41 30.50 6.57
CA SER A 415 9.74 30.49 5.95
C SER A 415 9.82 31.46 4.77
N GLU A 416 11.04 31.84 4.39
CA GLU A 416 11.31 32.59 3.16
C GLU A 416 11.74 31.67 1.99
N ASP A 417 12.25 30.48 2.29
CA ASP A 417 13.01 29.65 1.33
C ASP A 417 12.78 28.13 1.45
N LEU A 418 11.77 27.71 2.23
CA LEU A 418 11.42 26.32 2.58
C LEU A 418 12.45 25.57 3.44
N ARG A 419 13.56 26.20 3.82
CA ARG A 419 14.65 25.56 4.60
C ARG A 419 14.73 26.14 5.99
N ASP A 420 14.71 27.46 6.11
CA ASP A 420 14.74 28.14 7.39
C ASP A 420 13.31 28.41 7.88
N TRP A 421 12.80 27.53 8.75
CA TRP A 421 11.45 27.63 9.31
C TRP A 421 11.44 28.27 10.70
N ARG A 422 10.51 29.20 10.89
CA ARG A 422 10.22 29.82 12.18
C ARG A 422 8.90 29.28 12.72
N TYR A 423 8.92 28.77 13.96
CA TYR A 423 7.69 28.41 14.67
C TYR A 423 6.84 29.65 14.99
N GLU A 424 5.56 29.61 14.66
CA GLU A 424 4.61 30.72 14.80
C GLU A 424 3.46 30.41 15.78
N GLY A 425 3.50 29.25 16.44
CA GLY A 425 2.50 28.80 17.43
C GLY A 425 1.60 27.66 16.97
N GLN A 426 0.57 27.36 17.77
CA GLN A 426 -0.48 26.38 17.46
C GLN A 426 -1.55 27.04 16.57
N PHE A 427 -1.92 26.38 15.48
CA PHE A 427 -2.94 26.83 14.53
C PHE A 427 -4.35 26.49 15.01
N LEU A 428 -4.55 25.22 15.40
CA LEU A 428 -5.74 24.70 16.04
C LEU A 428 -5.32 23.57 17.00
N THR A 429 -5.97 23.50 18.15
CA THR A 429 -5.75 22.45 19.15
C THR A 429 -7.09 21.91 19.59
N ALA A 430 -7.18 20.59 19.78
CA ALA A 430 -8.35 19.92 20.30
C ALA A 430 -8.87 20.60 21.58
N GLU A 431 -10.19 20.78 21.69
CA GLU A 431 -10.81 21.35 22.89
C GLU A 431 -10.71 20.42 24.10
N ARG A 432 -10.50 19.12 23.86
CA ARG A 432 -10.49 18.05 24.85
C ARG A 432 -9.57 16.91 24.41
N ALA A 433 -8.96 16.23 25.38
CA ALA A 433 -8.04 15.10 25.14
C ALA A 433 -8.70 13.85 24.51
N ASP A 434 -10.04 13.77 24.49
CA ASP A 434 -10.78 12.69 23.85
C ASP A 434 -11.06 12.93 22.35
N ALA A 435 -10.63 14.06 21.77
CA ALA A 435 -10.78 14.37 20.33
C ALA A 435 -9.55 13.89 19.51
N GLY A 436 -9.06 12.69 19.81
CA GLY A 436 -7.85 12.11 19.25
C GLY A 436 -6.57 12.54 20.00
N ALA A 437 -5.68 11.58 20.23
CA ALA A 437 -4.39 11.85 20.87
C ALA A 437 -3.42 12.62 19.96
N VAL A 438 -3.55 12.42 18.64
CA VAL A 438 -2.72 13.02 17.58
C VAL A 438 -3.61 13.39 16.41
N TRP A 439 -3.29 14.48 15.73
CA TRP A 439 -3.87 14.83 14.44
C TRP A 439 -2.83 14.64 13.33
N GLU A 440 -3.13 13.72 12.43
CA GLU A 440 -2.34 13.37 11.24
C GLU A 440 -2.88 14.10 10.01
N CYS A 441 -2.04 14.21 8.98
CA CYS A 441 -2.40 14.73 7.66
C CYS A 441 -3.22 16.03 7.66
N PRO A 442 -2.81 17.09 8.41
CA PRO A 442 -3.55 18.33 8.39
C PRO A 442 -3.44 18.98 7.01
N GLU A 443 -4.56 19.41 6.44
CA GLU A 443 -4.57 20.17 5.19
C GLU A 443 -5.58 21.30 5.24
N LEU A 444 -5.14 22.48 4.78
CA LEU A 444 -5.94 23.70 4.75
C LEU A 444 -6.36 24.02 3.31
N LEU A 445 -7.66 24.00 3.06
CA LEU A 445 -8.29 24.30 1.78
C LEU A 445 -9.03 25.64 1.85
N ARG A 446 -9.01 26.43 0.77
CA ARG A 446 -9.58 27.78 0.75
C ARG A 446 -10.78 27.90 -0.18
N PHE A 447 -11.87 28.44 0.37
CA PHE A 447 -13.16 28.62 -0.32
C PHE A 447 -13.70 30.03 -0.11
N GLY A 448 -13.23 30.99 -0.93
CA GLY A 448 -13.67 32.38 -0.84
C GLY A 448 -13.30 33.01 0.52
N GLU A 449 -14.30 33.28 1.35
CA GLU A 449 -14.11 33.81 2.72
C GLU A 449 -13.97 32.72 3.79
N TRP A 450 -14.25 31.46 3.45
CA TRP A 450 -14.15 30.31 4.32
C TRP A 450 -12.85 29.56 4.06
N ASP A 451 -12.26 29.03 5.12
CA ASP A 451 -11.21 28.03 5.05
C ASP A 451 -11.77 26.71 5.64
N LEU A 452 -11.35 25.58 5.09
CA LEU A 452 -11.62 24.24 5.62
C LEU A 452 -10.29 23.62 6.04
N LEU A 453 -10.16 23.25 7.30
CA LEU A 453 -9.06 22.44 7.82
C LEU A 453 -9.60 21.03 8.04
N HIS A 454 -8.97 20.01 7.47
CA HIS A 454 -9.22 18.63 7.89
C HIS A 454 -7.96 18.03 8.51
N VAL A 455 -8.17 17.03 9.35
CA VAL A 455 -7.15 16.25 10.06
C VAL A 455 -7.63 14.80 10.15
N SER A 456 -6.73 13.86 10.42
CA SER A 456 -7.06 12.45 10.67
C SER A 456 -6.68 12.08 12.11
N ASP A 457 -7.59 11.46 12.88
CA ASP A 457 -7.47 11.34 14.34
C ASP A 457 -7.38 9.90 14.88
N TYR A 458 -6.91 8.97 14.04
CA TYR A 458 -6.91 7.51 14.20
C TYR A 458 -8.27 6.81 14.16
N GLU A 459 -9.38 7.52 14.31
CA GLU A 459 -10.73 6.94 14.25
C GLU A 459 -11.50 7.42 13.02
N THR A 460 -11.40 8.71 12.72
CA THR A 460 -12.15 9.40 11.68
C THR A 460 -11.28 10.45 10.99
N VAL A 461 -11.90 11.18 10.06
CA VAL A 461 -11.31 12.37 9.45
C VAL A 461 -12.15 13.61 9.79
N PRO A 462 -11.91 14.25 10.95
CA PRO A 462 -12.58 15.49 11.30
C PRO A 462 -12.25 16.63 10.32
N TYR A 463 -13.25 17.47 10.03
CA TYR A 463 -13.03 18.75 9.36
C TYR A 463 -13.61 19.90 10.18
N PHE A 464 -13.05 21.09 9.95
CA PHE A 464 -13.42 22.35 10.57
C PHE A 464 -13.55 23.41 9.48
N VAL A 465 -14.72 24.03 9.36
CA VAL A 465 -14.91 25.21 8.52
C VAL A 465 -14.80 26.44 9.41
N GLY A 466 -14.04 27.44 8.98
CA GLY A 466 -13.70 28.58 9.82
C GLY A 466 -12.97 29.68 9.08
N LYS A 467 -12.35 30.56 9.86
CA LYS A 467 -11.56 31.70 9.36
C LYS A 467 -10.25 31.81 10.13
N ARG A 468 -9.18 32.17 9.41
CA ARG A 468 -7.89 32.52 10.03
C ARG A 468 -7.95 33.91 10.66
N ARG A 469 -7.61 34.02 11.95
CA ARG A 469 -7.51 35.29 12.66
C ARG A 469 -6.34 35.30 13.63
N ASP A 470 -5.54 36.37 13.58
CA ASP A 470 -4.38 36.57 14.46
C ASP A 470 -3.41 35.37 14.49
N GLY A 471 -3.38 34.59 13.40
CA GLY A 471 -2.52 33.42 13.24
C GLY A 471 -3.06 32.09 13.76
N ALA A 472 -4.30 32.06 14.28
CA ALA A 472 -5.02 30.86 14.68
C ALA A 472 -6.26 30.61 13.79
N PHE A 473 -6.85 29.43 13.91
CA PHE A 473 -8.07 29.04 13.21
C PHE A 473 -9.30 29.20 14.11
N GLU A 474 -10.20 30.13 13.77
CA GLU A 474 -11.49 30.29 14.44
C GLU A 474 -12.53 29.38 13.78
N VAL A 475 -12.91 28.30 14.46
CA VAL A 475 -13.89 27.30 13.99
C VAL A 475 -15.30 27.89 14.01
N ALA A 476 -16.00 27.82 12.88
CA ALA A 476 -17.41 28.16 12.74
C ALA A 476 -18.32 26.92 12.78
N SER A 477 -17.92 25.84 12.10
CA SER A 477 -18.59 24.55 12.11
C SER A 477 -17.58 23.40 12.01
N ARG A 478 -18.02 22.18 12.36
CA ARG A 478 -17.20 20.96 12.32
C ARG A 478 -18.04 19.76 11.91
N GLY A 479 -17.40 18.77 11.31
CA GLY A 479 -18.01 17.50 10.95
C GLY A 479 -16.94 16.44 10.69
N VAL A 480 -17.32 15.36 10.01
CA VAL A 480 -16.42 14.29 9.57
C VAL A 480 -16.55 14.18 8.05
N LEU A 481 -15.43 14.00 7.34
CA LEU A 481 -15.43 13.93 5.87
C LEU A 481 -16.09 12.64 5.36
N ASP A 482 -15.92 11.53 6.07
CA ASP A 482 -16.49 10.23 5.72
C ASP A 482 -16.77 9.41 6.98
N HIS A 483 -17.91 8.73 7.01
CA HIS A 483 -18.39 7.98 8.18
C HIS A 483 -17.96 6.50 8.20
N GLY A 484 -17.13 6.05 7.27
CA GLY A 484 -16.66 4.67 7.19
C GLY A 484 -15.14 4.52 7.05
N ASP A 485 -14.71 3.54 6.26
CA ASP A 485 -13.31 3.17 6.04
C ASP A 485 -12.62 4.17 5.09
N PHE A 486 -12.32 5.37 5.58
CA PHE A 486 -11.66 6.47 4.85
C PHE A 486 -10.73 7.25 5.79
N TYR A 487 -9.49 7.51 5.36
CA TYR A 487 -8.46 8.12 6.20
C TYR A 487 -7.43 8.94 5.39
N ALA A 488 -6.70 9.81 6.07
CA ALA A 488 -5.53 10.55 5.55
C ALA A 488 -5.73 11.22 4.17
N PRO A 489 -6.79 12.01 3.95
CA PRO A 489 -6.99 12.59 2.63
C PRO A 489 -5.96 13.67 2.27
N GLN A 490 -5.80 13.87 0.98
CA GLN A 490 -5.06 15.00 0.43
C GLN A 490 -5.73 15.47 -0.86
N SER A 491 -5.58 16.77 -1.14
CA SER A 491 -6.33 17.44 -2.19
C SER A 491 -5.43 18.03 -3.27
N MET A 492 -5.96 18.11 -4.48
CA MET A 492 -5.37 18.81 -5.60
C MET A 492 -6.26 19.98 -5.99
N ALA A 493 -5.67 21.17 -6.12
CA ALA A 493 -6.38 22.33 -6.63
C ALA A 493 -6.78 22.13 -8.09
N VAL A 494 -8.00 22.51 -8.42
CA VAL A 494 -8.54 22.56 -9.80
C VAL A 494 -9.24 23.91 -10.00
N ASP A 495 -9.58 24.26 -11.24
CA ASP A 495 -10.09 25.61 -11.61
C ASP A 495 -11.17 26.17 -10.66
N ASP A 496 -12.12 25.32 -10.22
CA ASP A 496 -13.25 25.70 -9.38
C ASP A 496 -13.33 24.93 -8.05
N GLY A 497 -12.20 24.64 -7.40
CA GLY A 497 -12.18 24.03 -6.07
C GLY A 497 -11.07 23.00 -5.89
N TYR A 498 -11.38 21.89 -5.22
CA TYR A 498 -10.43 20.83 -4.95
C TYR A 498 -10.99 19.46 -5.30
N LEU A 499 -10.11 18.61 -5.83
CA LEU A 499 -10.33 17.17 -5.89
C LEU A 499 -9.57 16.52 -4.74
N THR A 500 -10.25 15.69 -3.96
CA THR A 500 -9.71 15.05 -2.76
C THR A 500 -9.79 13.54 -2.90
N TRP A 501 -8.70 12.87 -2.53
CA TRP A 501 -8.62 11.42 -2.37
C TRP A 501 -8.32 11.13 -0.92
N GLY A 502 -8.85 10.03 -0.39
CA GLY A 502 -8.42 9.47 0.89
C GLY A 502 -8.03 8.01 0.74
N TRP A 503 -7.17 7.55 1.65
CA TRP A 503 -6.87 6.13 1.78
C TRP A 503 -8.10 5.38 2.29
N LEU A 504 -8.35 4.19 1.75
CA LEU A 504 -9.36 3.25 2.22
C LEU A 504 -8.64 2.10 2.96
N PRO A 505 -8.62 2.12 4.32
CA PRO A 505 -7.97 1.07 5.11
C PRO A 505 -8.66 -0.29 4.92
N GLU A 506 -7.89 -1.37 4.94
CA GLU A 506 -8.46 -2.72 4.81
C GLU A 506 -9.36 -3.10 6.00
N ALA A 507 -10.49 -3.74 5.70
CA ALA A 507 -11.38 -4.34 6.69
C ALA A 507 -11.25 -5.88 6.73
N ARG A 508 -10.03 -6.39 6.48
CA ARG A 508 -9.65 -7.80 6.61
C ARG A 508 -8.31 -7.92 7.34
N ASP A 509 -8.04 -9.06 7.96
CA ASP A 509 -6.80 -9.27 8.69
C ASP A 509 -5.53 -9.27 7.81
N GLU A 510 -4.37 -9.13 8.45
CA GLU A 510 -3.06 -9.06 7.78
C GLU A 510 -2.74 -10.33 6.96
N ALA A 511 -3.21 -11.50 7.40
CA ALA A 511 -2.98 -12.76 6.69
C ALA A 511 -3.78 -12.80 5.38
N ALA A 512 -5.02 -12.30 5.37
CA ALA A 512 -5.83 -12.15 4.16
C ALA A 512 -5.26 -11.09 3.21
N GLN A 513 -4.65 -10.02 3.72
CA GLN A 513 -3.92 -9.03 2.91
C GLN A 513 -2.68 -9.67 2.26
N TRP A 514 -1.91 -10.45 3.03
CA TRP A 514 -0.78 -11.22 2.51
C TRP A 514 -1.20 -12.18 1.38
N ASP A 515 -2.28 -12.95 1.61
CA ASP A 515 -2.79 -13.91 0.64
C ASP A 515 -3.23 -13.24 -0.66
N ALA A 516 -3.88 -12.08 -0.57
CA ALA A 516 -4.29 -11.31 -1.72
C ALA A 516 -3.11 -10.67 -2.47
N GLY A 517 -1.97 -10.46 -1.80
CA GLY A 517 -0.79 -9.81 -2.39
C GLY A 517 -0.91 -8.30 -2.55
N TRP A 518 -1.97 -7.69 -2.01
CA TRP A 518 -2.20 -6.24 -2.01
C TRP A 518 -3.01 -5.80 -0.79
N SER A 519 -2.84 -4.54 -0.41
CA SER A 519 -3.55 -3.90 0.69
C SER A 519 -3.73 -2.40 0.41
N GLY A 520 -4.94 -1.91 0.64
CA GLY A 520 -5.28 -0.50 0.49
C GLY A 520 -5.63 -0.10 -0.95
N SER A 521 -6.44 0.94 -1.03
CA SER A 521 -6.81 1.66 -2.25
C SER A 521 -7.10 3.11 -1.89
N LEU A 522 -7.13 4.00 -2.87
CA LEU A 522 -7.65 5.36 -2.66
C LEU A 522 -9.12 5.44 -3.04
N SER A 523 -9.87 6.33 -2.40
CA SER A 523 -11.24 6.67 -2.77
C SER A 523 -11.31 7.14 -4.22
N VAL A 524 -12.51 7.14 -4.80
CA VAL A 524 -12.76 7.94 -5.99
C VAL A 524 -12.43 9.41 -5.71
N PRO A 525 -11.99 10.19 -6.71
CA PRO A 525 -11.82 11.63 -6.54
C PRO A 525 -13.14 12.29 -6.15
N ARG A 526 -13.09 13.05 -5.06
CA ARG A 526 -14.23 13.83 -4.55
C ARG A 526 -14.01 15.30 -4.82
N ARG A 527 -14.97 15.96 -5.45
CA ARG A 527 -15.04 17.42 -5.47
C ARG A 527 -15.56 17.90 -4.13
N ILE A 528 -14.72 18.65 -3.42
CA ILE A 528 -15.05 19.26 -2.12
C ILE A 528 -15.21 20.77 -2.31
N GLU A 529 -16.33 21.31 -1.83
CA GLU A 529 -16.64 22.74 -1.83
C GLU A 529 -17.25 23.15 -0.49
N VAL A 530 -17.05 24.42 -0.10
CA VAL A 530 -17.78 25.04 1.00
C VAL A 530 -18.66 26.14 0.42
N ASP A 531 -19.97 26.07 0.69
CA ASP A 531 -20.93 27.04 0.17
C ASP A 531 -20.89 28.39 0.92
N GLU A 532 -21.67 29.37 0.46
CA GLU A 532 -21.72 30.70 1.07
C GLU A 532 -22.19 30.66 2.54
N SER A 533 -22.92 29.62 2.94
CA SER A 533 -23.39 29.43 4.32
C SER A 533 -22.34 28.78 5.24
N GLY A 534 -21.22 28.31 4.68
CA GLY A 534 -20.16 27.62 5.42
C GLY A 534 -20.41 26.12 5.57
N GLU A 535 -21.28 25.53 4.74
CA GLU A 535 -21.58 24.10 4.74
C GLU A 535 -20.76 23.37 3.67
N LEU A 536 -20.30 22.17 4.01
CA LEU A 536 -19.52 21.32 3.13
C LEU A 536 -20.42 20.61 2.11
N THR A 537 -20.02 20.60 0.84
CA THR A 537 -20.57 19.69 -0.17
C THR A 537 -19.49 18.75 -0.69
N GLN A 538 -19.88 17.51 -0.96
CA GLN A 538 -18.98 16.44 -1.40
C GLN A 538 -19.64 15.67 -2.54
N ARG A 539 -19.03 15.73 -3.72
CA ARG A 539 -19.54 15.10 -4.94
C ARG A 539 -18.48 14.22 -5.57
N PRO A 540 -18.84 13.07 -6.15
CA PRO A 540 -17.89 12.32 -6.99
C PRO A 540 -17.48 13.19 -8.18
N ALA A 541 -16.20 13.18 -8.53
CA ALA A 541 -15.68 14.00 -9.62
C ALA A 541 -16.38 13.66 -10.94
N PRO A 542 -16.71 14.66 -11.78
CA PRO A 542 -17.41 14.43 -13.04
C PRO A 542 -16.61 13.56 -14.02
N GLN A 543 -15.28 13.53 -13.90
CA GLN A 543 -14.36 12.72 -14.70
C GLN A 543 -14.65 11.22 -14.59
N LEU A 544 -15.22 10.75 -13.47
CA LEU A 544 -15.64 9.35 -13.28
C LEU A 544 -16.62 8.88 -14.36
N THR A 545 -17.37 9.80 -14.99
CA THR A 545 -18.24 9.45 -16.11
C THR A 545 -17.47 8.93 -17.34
N GLY A 546 -16.18 9.23 -17.46
CA GLY A 546 -15.30 8.70 -18.51
C GLY A 546 -15.06 7.18 -18.41
N LEU A 547 -15.31 6.58 -17.23
CA LEU A 547 -15.24 5.13 -17.02
C LEU A 547 -16.53 4.40 -17.40
N ARG A 548 -17.64 5.10 -17.68
CA ARG A 548 -18.91 4.45 -18.01
C ARG A 548 -18.82 3.68 -19.33
N GLU A 549 -19.00 2.37 -19.28
CA GLU A 549 -18.97 1.51 -20.45
C GLU A 549 -20.37 1.13 -20.92
N ALA A 550 -21.17 0.53 -20.04
CA ALA A 550 -22.49 0.01 -20.37
C ALA A 550 -23.56 0.49 -19.38
N LYS A 551 -24.63 1.10 -19.90
CA LYS A 551 -25.81 1.44 -19.08
C LYS A 551 -26.71 0.21 -18.95
N GLN A 552 -26.79 -0.35 -17.75
CA GLN A 552 -27.64 -1.52 -17.48
C GLN A 552 -29.09 -1.11 -17.20
N ILE A 553 -29.29 0.01 -16.48
CA ILE A 553 -30.61 0.56 -16.12
C ILE A 553 -30.62 2.07 -16.41
N ASP A 554 -31.74 2.58 -16.90
CA ASP A 554 -31.94 3.98 -17.29
C ASP A 554 -33.24 4.56 -16.72
N GLY A 555 -33.15 5.21 -15.56
CA GLY A 555 -34.26 5.93 -14.93
C GLY A 555 -35.45 5.04 -14.56
N GLU A 556 -35.20 3.80 -14.11
CA GLU A 556 -36.28 2.93 -13.65
C GLU A 556 -36.81 3.35 -12.27
N SER A 557 -38.11 3.12 -12.04
CA SER A 557 -38.75 3.40 -10.75
C SER A 557 -39.59 2.20 -10.31
N ALA A 558 -39.65 1.99 -9.00
CA ALA A 558 -40.47 0.95 -8.38
C ALA A 558 -41.14 1.47 -7.10
N SER A 559 -42.41 1.10 -6.93
CA SER A 559 -43.07 1.18 -5.62
C SER A 559 -42.78 -0.09 -4.84
N LEU A 560 -42.35 0.06 -3.60
CA LEU A 560 -42.04 -1.03 -2.68
C LEU A 560 -43.17 -1.13 -1.65
N ASP A 561 -43.99 -2.18 -1.73
CA ASP A 561 -45.17 -2.38 -0.87
C ASP A 561 -45.21 -3.75 -0.17
N GLY A 562 -44.05 -4.36 0.02
CA GLY A 562 -43.84 -5.58 0.80
C GLY A 562 -42.96 -6.61 0.09
N ASP A 563 -42.97 -6.62 -1.24
CA ASP A 563 -42.08 -7.45 -2.04
C ASP A 563 -40.75 -6.72 -2.34
N ARG A 564 -39.70 -7.52 -2.52
CA ARG A 564 -38.40 -7.05 -2.95
C ARG A 564 -38.41 -6.79 -4.45
N TRP A 565 -37.87 -5.65 -4.86
CA TRP A 565 -37.61 -5.36 -6.26
C TRP A 565 -36.15 -5.67 -6.59
N THR A 566 -35.95 -6.53 -7.59
CA THR A 566 -34.63 -6.86 -8.15
C THR A 566 -34.58 -6.31 -9.57
N PRO A 567 -33.98 -5.13 -9.79
CA PRO A 567 -33.74 -4.66 -11.15
C PRO A 567 -32.86 -5.66 -11.93
N PRO A 568 -32.99 -5.77 -13.26
CA PRO A 568 -32.21 -6.70 -14.08
C PRO A 568 -30.77 -6.20 -14.31
N CYS A 569 -30.05 -5.91 -13.23
CA CYS A 569 -28.68 -5.41 -13.22
C CYS A 569 -27.82 -6.13 -12.17
N GLY A 570 -26.51 -5.98 -12.30
CA GLY A 570 -25.54 -6.57 -11.38
C GLY A 570 -24.12 -6.50 -11.92
N GLY A 571 -23.17 -6.67 -11.02
CA GLY A 571 -21.75 -6.55 -11.34
C GLY A 571 -20.91 -6.28 -10.10
N ARG A 572 -19.61 -6.08 -10.33
CA ARG A 572 -18.63 -5.75 -9.28
C ARG A 572 -17.93 -4.41 -9.47
N ALA A 573 -18.11 -3.78 -10.62
CA ALA A 573 -17.61 -2.45 -10.95
C ALA A 573 -18.78 -1.63 -11.49
N LEU A 574 -19.48 -0.92 -10.61
CA LEU A 574 -20.72 -0.23 -10.93
C LEU A 574 -20.78 1.18 -10.35
N GLU A 575 -21.46 2.07 -11.06
CA GLU A 575 -22.05 3.29 -10.52
C GLU A 575 -23.56 3.15 -10.51
N LEU A 576 -24.20 3.33 -9.35
CA LEU A 576 -25.64 3.32 -9.15
C LEU A 576 -26.11 4.68 -8.66
N THR A 577 -27.17 5.22 -9.27
CA THR A 577 -27.92 6.36 -8.73
C THR A 577 -29.32 5.92 -8.38
N ALA A 578 -29.90 6.49 -7.31
CA ALA A 578 -31.29 6.26 -6.94
C ALA A 578 -31.83 7.44 -6.11
N THR A 579 -33.13 7.70 -6.22
CA THR A 579 -33.88 8.62 -5.38
C THR A 579 -34.85 7.82 -4.51
N VAL A 580 -34.82 7.98 -3.19
CA VAL A 580 -35.61 7.21 -2.23
C VAL A 580 -36.59 8.13 -1.51
N ALA A 581 -37.88 7.80 -1.58
CA ALA A 581 -38.94 8.43 -0.82
C ALA A 581 -39.60 7.40 0.10
N LEU A 582 -39.63 7.67 1.40
CA LEU A 582 -40.10 6.68 2.38
C LEU A 582 -41.61 6.57 2.51
N ASP A 583 -42.43 7.45 1.92
CA ASP A 583 -43.90 7.50 2.11
C ASP A 583 -44.36 7.23 3.57
N ASP A 584 -44.71 5.98 3.89
CA ASP A 584 -45.10 5.51 5.25
C ASP A 584 -44.22 4.35 5.79
N ALA A 585 -43.12 4.03 5.12
CA ALA A 585 -42.12 3.05 5.54
C ALA A 585 -41.23 3.53 6.70
N ASP A 586 -40.81 2.57 7.53
CA ASP A 586 -39.77 2.77 8.56
C ASP A 586 -38.37 2.89 7.93
N GLY A 587 -38.19 2.39 6.70
CA GLY A 587 -36.94 2.51 5.95
C GLY A 587 -36.90 1.69 4.66
N VAL A 588 -35.85 1.89 3.86
CA VAL A 588 -35.55 1.17 2.62
C VAL A 588 -34.16 0.54 2.71
N THR A 589 -34.04 -0.72 2.27
CA THR A 589 -32.77 -1.44 2.14
C THR A 589 -32.40 -1.57 0.67
N LEU A 590 -31.22 -1.08 0.30
CA LEU A 590 -30.48 -1.43 -0.91
C LEU A 590 -29.49 -2.56 -0.59
N SER A 591 -29.69 -3.75 -1.15
CA SER A 591 -28.70 -4.83 -1.14
C SER A 591 -27.77 -4.70 -2.34
N VAL A 592 -26.46 -4.82 -2.13
CA VAL A 592 -25.43 -4.94 -3.18
C VAL A 592 -24.56 -6.17 -2.94
N PHE A 593 -23.83 -6.61 -3.98
CA PHE A 593 -23.06 -7.86 -3.96
C PHE A 593 -23.88 -9.07 -3.49
N GLU A 594 -25.15 -9.11 -3.89
CA GLU A 594 -26.09 -10.11 -3.37
C GLU A 594 -26.01 -11.42 -4.16
N SER A 595 -25.76 -12.52 -3.46
CA SER A 595 -25.81 -13.86 -4.03
C SER A 595 -27.28 -14.29 -4.31
N PRO A 596 -27.54 -15.21 -5.26
CA PRO A 596 -28.90 -15.65 -5.58
C PRO A 596 -29.67 -16.26 -4.40
N ASP A 597 -28.96 -16.87 -3.45
CA ASP A 597 -29.52 -17.43 -2.21
C ASP A 597 -29.43 -16.46 -1.02
N ARG A 598 -28.96 -15.23 -1.26
CA ARG A 598 -28.77 -14.13 -0.29
C ARG A 598 -27.87 -14.44 0.89
N ARG A 599 -27.04 -15.49 0.80
CA ARG A 599 -26.09 -15.83 1.87
C ARG A 599 -24.98 -14.80 2.00
N GLU A 600 -24.57 -14.23 0.88
CA GLU A 600 -23.59 -13.15 0.83
C GLU A 600 -24.24 -11.91 0.21
N ARG A 601 -24.16 -10.76 0.89
CA ARG A 601 -24.73 -9.46 0.51
C ARG A 601 -24.25 -8.36 1.45
N THR A 602 -24.13 -7.14 0.96
CA THR A 602 -23.98 -5.94 1.80
C THR A 602 -25.29 -5.16 1.77
N GLU A 603 -25.87 -4.85 2.93
CA GLU A 603 -27.15 -4.15 3.03
C GLU A 603 -26.94 -2.69 3.46
N ILE A 604 -27.39 -1.75 2.62
CA ILE A 604 -27.39 -0.31 2.85
C ILE A 604 -28.82 0.08 3.22
N ARG A 605 -29.08 0.41 4.48
CA ARG A 605 -30.40 0.76 5.00
C ARG A 605 -30.50 2.26 5.21
N TYR A 606 -31.55 2.89 4.68
CA TYR A 606 -31.95 4.25 5.03
C TYR A 606 -33.22 4.21 5.86
N GLU A 607 -33.15 4.74 7.08
CA GLU A 607 -34.21 4.67 8.09
C GLU A 607 -34.93 6.02 8.23
N ALA A 608 -36.20 6.02 8.63
CA ALA A 608 -37.01 7.22 8.85
C ALA A 608 -36.47 8.16 9.96
N THR A 609 -35.44 7.72 10.69
CA THR A 609 -34.65 8.50 11.64
C THR A 609 -33.55 9.36 10.97
N ASN A 610 -33.44 9.31 9.64
CA ASN A 610 -32.40 9.95 8.82
C ASN A 610 -31.01 9.36 9.08
N GLU A 611 -30.97 8.05 9.32
CA GLU A 611 -29.75 7.29 9.48
C GLU A 611 -29.57 6.35 8.29
N LEU A 612 -28.36 6.35 7.74
CA LEU A 612 -27.91 5.37 6.77
C LEU A 612 -27.00 4.36 7.49
N VAL A 613 -27.30 3.07 7.36
CA VAL A 613 -26.55 1.97 7.98
C VAL A 613 -26.03 1.02 6.91
N VAL A 614 -24.73 0.77 6.91
CA VAL A 614 -24.12 -0.30 6.10
C VAL A 614 -23.89 -1.51 6.99
N ASP A 615 -24.61 -2.59 6.71
CA ASP A 615 -24.51 -3.86 7.41
C ASP A 615 -23.58 -4.82 6.65
N ARG A 616 -22.44 -5.13 7.29
CA ARG A 616 -21.40 -6.03 6.77
C ARG A 616 -21.51 -7.46 7.29
N SER A 617 -22.51 -7.78 8.11
CA SER A 617 -22.61 -9.08 8.79
C SER A 617 -22.73 -10.28 7.86
N ALA A 618 -23.19 -10.05 6.62
CA ALA A 618 -23.27 -11.05 5.56
C ALA A 618 -22.46 -10.66 4.31
N ALA A 619 -21.54 -9.71 4.41
CA ALA A 619 -20.80 -9.19 3.25
C ALA A 619 -19.70 -10.13 2.74
N SER A 620 -19.28 -11.11 3.56
CA SER A 620 -18.25 -12.09 3.23
C SER A 620 -18.55 -13.44 3.87
N GLU A 621 -18.22 -14.54 3.18
CA GLU A 621 -18.13 -15.88 3.78
C GLU A 621 -16.75 -16.15 4.42
N ASP A 622 -15.75 -15.26 4.23
CA ASP A 622 -14.43 -15.36 4.86
C ASP A 622 -14.46 -14.69 6.25
N PRO A 623 -14.25 -15.42 7.36
CA PRO A 623 -14.30 -14.85 8.71
C PRO A 623 -13.14 -13.89 9.01
N ARG A 624 -12.15 -13.79 8.14
CA ARG A 624 -11.04 -12.81 8.26
C ARG A 624 -11.49 -11.39 7.91
N ALA A 625 -12.64 -11.23 7.25
CA ALA A 625 -13.25 -9.94 6.97
C ALA A 625 -14.05 -9.43 8.19
N ARG A 626 -14.04 -8.11 8.40
CA ARG A 626 -14.88 -7.44 9.39
C ARG A 626 -16.36 -7.54 9.03
N SER A 627 -17.19 -7.58 10.07
CA SER A 627 -18.64 -7.84 9.97
C SER A 627 -19.50 -6.84 10.76
N ASP A 628 -18.89 -5.80 11.32
CA ASP A 628 -19.56 -4.73 12.06
C ASP A 628 -20.33 -3.75 11.14
N GLU A 629 -21.36 -3.12 11.71
CA GLU A 629 -22.15 -2.09 11.04
C GLU A 629 -21.44 -0.73 11.07
N GLN A 630 -21.56 0.03 9.98
CA GLN A 630 -21.18 1.44 9.89
C GLN A 630 -22.42 2.32 9.76
N ARG A 631 -22.40 3.53 10.32
CA ARG A 631 -23.57 4.40 10.45
C ARG A 631 -23.23 5.84 10.09
N MET A 632 -24.14 6.50 9.37
CA MET A 632 -24.03 7.90 8.94
C MET A 632 -25.37 8.61 9.16
N SER A 633 -25.35 9.73 9.87
CA SER A 633 -26.53 10.61 9.94
C SER A 633 -26.60 11.47 8.69
N VAL A 634 -27.75 11.48 8.02
CA VAL A 634 -28.01 12.26 6.81
C VAL A 634 -28.88 13.46 7.18
N THR A 635 -28.29 14.44 7.85
CA THR A 635 -28.99 15.66 8.30
C THR A 635 -28.30 16.93 7.81
N PRO A 636 -29.04 18.01 7.46
CA PRO A 636 -30.49 18.14 7.54
C PRO A 636 -31.24 17.25 6.53
N TYR A 637 -32.49 16.93 6.86
CA TYR A 637 -33.33 16.05 6.06
C TYR A 637 -33.76 16.73 4.77
N ASP A 638 -33.23 16.25 3.65
CA ASP A 638 -33.72 16.56 2.31
C ASP A 638 -34.50 15.33 1.82
N GLU A 639 -35.83 15.40 1.87
CA GLU A 639 -36.69 14.39 1.25
C GLU A 639 -37.10 14.85 -0.17
N PRO A 640 -36.89 14.03 -1.20
CA PRO A 640 -36.38 12.64 -1.18
C PRO A 640 -34.85 12.52 -1.05
N LEU A 641 -34.38 11.38 -0.50
CA LEU A 641 -32.95 11.07 -0.39
C LEU A 641 -32.38 10.72 -1.76
N THR A 642 -31.31 11.38 -2.18
CA THR A 642 -30.55 11.01 -3.38
C THR A 642 -29.30 10.24 -2.99
N LEU A 643 -29.08 9.09 -3.65
CA LEU A 643 -27.93 8.23 -3.48
C LEU A 643 -27.15 8.13 -4.79
N ARG A 644 -25.82 8.25 -4.69
CA ARG A 644 -24.88 7.83 -5.72
C ARG A 644 -23.87 6.88 -5.09
N VAL A 645 -23.88 5.62 -5.55
CA VAL A 645 -23.13 4.51 -4.96
C VAL A 645 -22.14 3.96 -5.98
N PHE A 646 -20.89 3.80 -5.57
CA PHE A 646 -19.82 3.19 -6.36
C PHE A 646 -19.47 1.84 -5.75
N LEU A 647 -19.56 0.78 -6.57
CA LEU A 647 -19.18 -0.58 -6.21
C LEU A 647 -17.92 -0.94 -6.99
N ASP A 648 -16.85 -1.37 -6.33
CA ASP A 648 -15.61 -1.75 -7.00
C ASP A 648 -14.84 -2.87 -6.30
N GLY A 649 -15.08 -4.11 -6.71
CA GLY A 649 -14.46 -5.30 -6.13
C GLY A 649 -14.81 -5.47 -4.65
N SER A 650 -14.04 -4.82 -3.79
CA SER A 650 -14.20 -4.77 -2.33
C SER A 650 -14.62 -3.40 -1.76
N THR A 651 -14.84 -2.38 -2.60
CA THR A 651 -15.26 -1.05 -2.15
C THR A 651 -16.75 -0.81 -2.37
N VAL A 652 -17.40 -0.15 -1.40
CA VAL A 652 -18.71 0.50 -1.52
C VAL A 652 -18.56 1.96 -1.08
N GLU A 653 -18.60 2.93 -1.99
CA GLU A 653 -18.65 4.36 -1.63
C GLU A 653 -20.05 4.92 -1.84
N ILE A 654 -20.62 5.54 -0.81
CA ILE A 654 -21.98 6.06 -0.81
C ILE A 654 -21.94 7.58 -0.64
N PHE A 655 -22.50 8.29 -1.60
CA PHE A 655 -22.72 9.73 -1.55
C PHE A 655 -24.21 10.00 -1.38
N ALA A 656 -24.59 10.56 -0.24
CA ALA A 656 -25.96 10.92 0.09
C ALA A 656 -26.15 12.44 -0.03
N ASN A 657 -27.15 12.87 -0.82
CA ASN A 657 -27.52 14.27 -1.03
C ASN A 657 -26.35 15.18 -1.45
N GLU A 658 -25.32 14.62 -2.09
CA GLU A 658 -24.11 15.33 -2.50
C GLU A 658 -23.38 16.05 -1.34
N ARG A 659 -23.49 15.52 -0.12
CA ARG A 659 -22.96 16.13 1.11
C ARG A 659 -22.28 15.13 2.03
N HIS A 660 -22.96 14.01 2.28
CA HIS A 660 -22.52 13.01 3.25
C HIS A 660 -21.93 11.80 2.54
N CYS A 661 -20.80 11.32 3.06
CA CYS A 661 -20.08 10.18 2.51
C CYS A 661 -19.94 9.07 3.56
N LEU A 662 -20.15 7.84 3.14
CA LEU A 662 -19.78 6.64 3.89
C LEU A 662 -19.11 5.67 2.91
N THR A 663 -17.84 5.38 3.15
CA THR A 663 -17.07 4.39 2.40
C THR A 663 -16.95 3.11 3.20
N SER A 664 -17.19 1.96 2.59
CA SER A 664 -17.13 0.67 3.27
C SER A 664 -16.26 -0.30 2.49
N ARG A 665 -15.43 -1.04 3.22
CA ARG A 665 -14.68 -2.17 2.68
C ARG A 665 -15.40 -3.47 3.00
N VAL A 666 -15.66 -4.26 1.96
CA VAL A 666 -16.42 -5.52 1.96
C VAL A 666 -15.73 -6.56 1.09
N TYR A 667 -15.79 -7.84 1.44
CA TYR A 667 -14.99 -8.87 0.75
C TYR A 667 -15.84 -10.03 0.23
N PRO A 668 -16.73 -9.80 -0.76
CA PRO A 668 -17.59 -10.84 -1.30
C PRO A 668 -16.76 -11.92 -2.01
N THR A 669 -16.76 -13.12 -1.43
CA THR A 669 -15.98 -14.30 -1.81
C THR A 669 -16.58 -15.06 -3.00
N ARG A 670 -17.91 -15.06 -3.16
CA ARG A 670 -18.55 -15.88 -4.18
C ARG A 670 -18.57 -15.20 -5.54
N ALA A 671 -18.32 -16.00 -6.56
CA ALA A 671 -18.37 -15.59 -7.95
C ALA A 671 -19.71 -14.94 -8.38
N ASP A 672 -20.81 -15.38 -7.78
CA ASP A 672 -22.19 -15.01 -8.11
C ASP A 672 -22.79 -13.93 -7.19
N SER A 673 -22.01 -13.39 -6.26
CA SER A 673 -22.38 -12.27 -5.38
C SER A 673 -22.29 -10.93 -6.14
N THR A 674 -23.21 -10.72 -7.08
CA THR A 674 -23.23 -9.56 -7.99
C THR A 674 -24.58 -8.87 -8.06
N GLY A 675 -25.61 -9.39 -7.37
CA GLY A 675 -26.98 -8.92 -7.46
C GLY A 675 -27.21 -7.59 -6.73
N ILE A 676 -28.24 -6.88 -7.18
CA ILE A 676 -28.76 -5.64 -6.58
C ILE A 676 -30.25 -5.81 -6.30
N SER A 677 -30.71 -5.37 -5.13
CA SER A 677 -32.14 -5.36 -4.84
C SER A 677 -32.55 -4.27 -3.85
N PHE A 678 -33.82 -3.87 -3.90
CA PHE A 678 -34.43 -2.91 -3.00
C PHE A 678 -35.61 -3.54 -2.25
N ALA A 679 -35.79 -3.19 -0.99
CA ALA A 679 -36.96 -3.59 -0.19
C ALA A 679 -37.33 -2.50 0.81
N ALA A 680 -38.64 -2.27 1.00
CA ALA A 680 -39.14 -1.41 2.07
C ALA A 680 -39.37 -2.21 3.36
N SER A 681 -39.27 -1.55 4.49
CA SER A 681 -39.58 -2.08 5.81
C SER A 681 -40.63 -1.19 6.50
N GLY A 682 -41.55 -1.80 7.25
CA GLY A 682 -42.51 -1.03 8.08
C GLY A 682 -43.62 -0.29 7.34
N GLY A 683 -43.62 -0.26 6.01
CA GLY A 683 -44.63 0.45 5.20
C GLY A 683 -44.28 0.41 3.72
N ARG A 684 -44.74 1.41 2.96
CA ARG A 684 -44.45 1.56 1.53
C ARG A 684 -43.41 2.63 1.32
N ALA A 685 -42.60 2.46 0.28
CA ALA A 685 -41.66 3.47 -0.19
C ALA A 685 -41.63 3.49 -1.71
N ALA A 686 -41.07 4.55 -2.29
CA ALA A 686 -40.75 4.63 -3.70
C ALA A 686 -39.23 4.72 -3.89
N VAL A 687 -38.72 3.98 -4.86
CA VAL A 687 -37.36 4.17 -5.39
C VAL A 687 -37.53 4.64 -6.84
N GLU A 688 -36.98 5.81 -7.13
CA GLU A 688 -37.14 6.52 -8.39
C GLU A 688 -35.78 6.81 -9.03
N ASP A 689 -35.79 7.04 -10.34
CA ASP A 689 -34.61 7.43 -11.12
C ASP A 689 -33.39 6.52 -10.92
N VAL A 690 -33.65 5.21 -10.82
CA VAL A 690 -32.57 4.24 -10.70
C VAL A 690 -31.84 4.16 -12.03
N SER A 691 -30.55 4.48 -12.01
CA SER A 691 -29.66 4.26 -13.15
C SER A 691 -28.44 3.47 -12.69
N VAL A 692 -28.01 2.51 -13.50
CA VAL A 692 -26.85 1.67 -13.19
C VAL A 692 -25.95 1.62 -14.40
N TRP A 693 -24.68 1.97 -14.20
CA TRP A 693 -23.62 1.89 -15.19
C TRP A 693 -22.57 0.87 -14.75
N GLU A 694 -22.14 0.03 -15.68
CA GLU A 694 -20.89 -0.71 -15.58
C GLU A 694 -19.72 0.23 -15.87
N LEU A 695 -18.71 0.18 -14.99
CA LEU A 695 -17.50 1.00 -15.10
C LEU A 695 -16.32 0.15 -15.59
N GLY A 696 -15.50 0.74 -16.45
CA GLY A 696 -14.26 0.18 -16.97
C GLY A 696 -13.09 0.30 -16.01
N ASP A 697 -11.94 -0.22 -16.42
CA ASP A 697 -10.71 -0.25 -15.61
C ASP A 697 -9.97 1.09 -15.60
N ALA A 698 -9.46 1.48 -14.42
CA ALA A 698 -8.56 2.64 -14.30
C ALA A 698 -7.17 2.34 -14.88
N TYR A 699 -6.76 1.07 -14.94
CA TYR A 699 -5.46 0.66 -15.47
C TYR A 699 -5.72 -0.21 -16.69
N THR A 700 -5.42 0.30 -17.88
CA THR A 700 -5.61 -0.45 -19.13
C THR A 700 -4.26 -0.80 -19.76
N ASP A 701 -4.17 -1.97 -20.41
CA ASP A 701 -2.99 -2.42 -21.15
C ASP A 701 -2.70 -1.59 -22.40
N SER A 702 -3.62 -0.70 -22.79
CA SER A 702 -3.57 -0.04 -24.08
C SER A 702 -2.97 1.37 -23.96
N ALA A 703 -1.75 1.52 -24.45
CA ALA A 703 -1.19 2.81 -24.86
C ALA A 703 -1.88 3.35 -26.13
N THR A 704 -3.21 3.31 -26.18
CA THR A 704 -3.98 3.85 -27.30
C THR A 704 -4.64 5.14 -26.81
N PRO A 705 -4.21 6.31 -27.30
CA PRO A 705 -4.99 7.52 -27.09
C PRO A 705 -6.38 7.26 -27.68
N ARG A 706 -7.43 7.39 -26.87
CA ARG A 706 -8.79 7.47 -27.40
C ARG A 706 -8.84 8.77 -28.19
N THR A 707 -8.71 8.67 -29.50
CA THR A 707 -8.96 9.80 -30.40
C THR A 707 -10.41 10.22 -30.26
N ASP A 708 -10.61 11.48 -29.86
CA ASP A 708 -11.81 12.32 -29.84
C ASP A 708 -13.16 11.70 -30.23
#